data_AF-A0A9D2JNI1-F1
#
_entry.id   AF-A0A9D2JNI1-F1
#
_cell.length_a   1.000
_cell.length_b   1.000
_cell.length_c   1.000
_cell.angle_alpha   90.00
_cell.angle_beta   90.00
_cell.angle_gamma   90.00
#
_symmetry.space_group_name_H-M   'P 1'
#
loop_
_entity.id
_entity.type
_entity.pdbx_description
1 polymer ?
#
loop_
_entity_poly.entity_id
_entity_poly.type
_entity_poly.pdbx_seq_one_letter_code
_entity_poly.pdbx_strand_id
1 'polypeptide(L)'
;MSTDNAAPGKILIRGARVHNLKNVNVDIPLNRIVGIAGVSGSGKSSLALGVLYAEGSRRYLDALSTYTRRRMTQAARADVDEVLYVPAALALHQRPGAGGIRSTFGTGTELLNSLRLMYSRLASHRCPGGHYLPPTIAVAAGQELVCPVCGARFFAPSAEELAFNSQGACQRCGGTGTVRTVDRATLVPDETLTIDQGAVAPWNSLMWSLMTDVCRAMGVRTDVPFKDLTDAEKQIVYDGPMVKKHIFYRPKNGDALSAGELDFTYYSAVNTVLNALHKVKDEKGMKRVEKFLKEEPCPDCGGTRLSAAARAPRLRGIGLDEACRMTLGELLDWVGGVPASLPAEMRPMAQSICESFQTPARRLMDLGLSYLSLDRAASTLSTGERQRMQLARAVRNRTTGVLYVLDEPSIGLHPANIVGLTGVMQDLVADGNSVLLVDHDTQILRQADWLVEMGPGAGAGGGQVIAEGTVADIQQNPRSQIGPFLAGRADVRRKPVPPDALFEKGAVALSTGPIHTVRPLEVRLPKGRLTVVTGVSGSGKTTMVLESLVPAVQAMAAGAPLPGHVRALDAPGIAQIKLIDASPIGINVRSTVATYAGVHDELRKLYARTPDARQRGCKAGDFSYNTGRLRCPVCDGTGSISLDVQFLPDVEIPCPACRGSRYDRAACQIRHRNKAGQSCSLPELMDMDVHTALDFCRDMKTVYPRLKVLQDLGLGYLTLGEETPSLSGGEAQRLKLASEMGRAQDDAIFVFDEPTIGLHPLDVRTLLGVFQTLTDHGATVVVIEHDLDVIRNADYILDMGPGGGAEGGRLVACGAPEAIRACPESVTGRFL
;
A
#
# COMPACT_ATOMS: atom_id res chain seq x y z
N MET A 1 8.29 37.14 46.01
CA MET A 1 7.63 36.72 44.75
C MET A 1 8.40 35.52 44.22
N SER A 2 7.92 34.31 44.52
CA SER A 2 8.49 33.05 44.06
C SER A 2 8.07 32.81 42.61
N THR A 3 8.96 33.10 41.67
CA THR A 3 8.78 32.74 40.26
C THR A 3 9.23 31.29 40.07
N ASP A 4 8.32 30.35 40.32
CA ASP A 4 8.44 29.00 39.76
C ASP A 4 8.20 29.11 38.25
N ASN A 5 9.25 29.44 37.51
CA ASN A 5 9.27 29.39 36.05
C ASN A 5 9.43 27.92 35.62
N ALA A 6 8.46 27.09 35.96
CA ALA A 6 8.45 25.68 35.58
C ALA A 6 8.21 25.59 34.06
N ALA A 7 9.08 24.84 33.36
CA ALA A 7 8.87 24.53 31.95
C ALA A 7 7.46 23.95 31.74
N PRO A 8 6.76 24.29 30.63
CA PRO A 8 5.42 23.80 30.39
C PRO A 8 5.44 22.26 30.35
N GLY A 9 4.60 21.63 31.17
CA GLY A 9 4.53 20.16 31.29
C GLY A 9 3.49 19.50 30.38
N LYS A 10 2.64 20.27 29.71
CA LYS A 10 1.54 19.77 28.86
C LYS A 10 1.31 20.70 27.66
N ILE A 11 0.88 20.11 26.55
CA ILE A 11 0.25 20.80 25.41
C ILE A 11 -1.21 21.06 25.78
N LEU A 12 -1.68 22.29 25.63
CA LEU A 12 -3.07 22.65 25.94
C LEU A 12 -3.83 22.89 24.64
N ILE A 13 -4.95 22.20 24.45
CA ILE A 13 -5.83 22.36 23.31
C ILE A 13 -7.18 22.85 23.82
N ARG A 14 -7.68 23.96 23.26
CA ARG A 14 -8.98 24.53 23.62
C ARG A 14 -9.84 24.75 22.38
N GLY A 15 -11.07 24.24 22.44
CA GLY A 15 -12.09 24.43 21.41
C GLY A 15 -11.76 23.88 20.03
N ALA A 16 -11.17 22.70 19.94
CA ALA A 16 -10.87 22.07 18.65
C ALA A 16 -12.15 21.61 17.92
N ARG A 17 -12.30 22.00 16.65
CA ARG A 17 -13.49 21.76 15.80
C ARG A 17 -13.14 21.23 14.39
N VAL A 18 -11.90 20.77 14.20
CA VAL A 18 -11.47 20.17 12.93
C VAL A 18 -12.33 18.93 12.61
N HIS A 19 -12.90 18.90 11.41
CA HIS A 19 -13.80 17.84 10.92
C HIS A 19 -15.01 17.60 11.85
N ASN A 20 -15.08 16.44 12.50
CA ASN A 20 -16.19 16.06 13.38
C ASN A 20 -15.93 16.36 14.87
N LEU A 21 -14.82 17.02 15.23
CA LEU A 21 -14.52 17.37 16.62
C LEU A 21 -15.56 18.36 17.17
N LYS A 22 -16.05 18.10 18.38
CA LYS A 22 -17.12 18.87 19.04
C LYS A 22 -16.58 19.78 20.13
N ASN A 23 -15.85 20.82 19.71
CA ASN A 23 -15.28 21.83 20.61
C ASN A 23 -14.40 21.21 21.70
N VAL A 24 -13.50 20.31 21.30
CA VAL A 24 -12.70 19.48 22.21
C VAL A 24 -11.68 20.31 22.97
N ASN A 25 -11.65 20.11 24.29
CA ASN A 25 -10.61 20.59 25.19
C ASN A 25 -9.85 19.39 25.72
N VAL A 26 -8.52 19.37 25.59
CA VAL A 26 -7.68 18.27 26.07
C VAL A 26 -6.29 18.77 26.44
N ASP A 27 -5.70 18.16 27.46
CA ASP A 27 -4.34 18.44 27.92
C ASP A 27 -3.46 17.22 27.69
N ILE A 28 -2.41 17.36 26.88
CA ILE A 28 -1.53 16.26 26.48
C ILE A 28 -0.18 16.41 27.18
N PRO A 29 0.21 15.48 28.06
CA PRO A 29 1.51 15.53 28.74
C PRO A 29 2.70 15.59 27.77
N LEU A 30 3.67 16.46 28.05
CA LEU A 30 4.93 16.53 27.33
C LEU A 30 5.95 15.52 27.90
N ASN A 31 6.91 15.13 27.07
CA ASN A 31 7.99 14.19 27.37
C ASN A 31 7.50 12.82 27.84
N ARG A 32 6.41 12.35 27.22
CA ARG A 32 5.74 11.07 27.50
C ARG A 32 5.25 10.43 26.21
N ILE A 33 4.91 9.15 26.30
CA ILE A 33 4.14 8.44 25.28
C ILE A 33 2.65 8.65 25.57
N VAL A 34 1.95 9.35 24.70
CA VAL A 34 0.51 9.59 24.81
C VAL A 34 -0.22 8.86 23.69
N GLY A 35 -1.12 7.95 24.03
CA GLY A 35 -1.95 7.23 23.06
C GLY A 35 -3.29 7.94 22.82
N ILE A 36 -3.75 7.98 21.58
CA ILE A 36 -5.10 8.37 21.19
C ILE A 36 -5.81 7.11 20.67
N ALA A 37 -6.87 6.70 21.36
CA ALA A 37 -7.66 5.50 21.05
C ALA A 37 -9.11 5.86 20.71
N GLY A 38 -9.89 4.88 20.24
CA GLY A 38 -11.31 5.03 19.92
C GLY A 38 -11.70 4.40 18.59
N VAL A 39 -12.99 4.19 18.36
CA VAL A 39 -13.53 3.54 17.14
C VAL A 39 -13.13 4.24 15.83
N SER A 40 -13.21 3.56 14.69
CA SER A 40 -12.93 4.22 13.38
C SER A 40 -13.83 5.45 13.22
N GLY A 41 -13.31 6.54 12.64
CA GLY A 41 -14.07 7.78 12.46
C GLY A 41 -14.45 8.56 13.73
N SER A 42 -13.95 8.20 14.92
CA SER A 42 -14.28 8.90 16.17
C SER A 42 -13.66 10.29 16.33
N GLY A 43 -12.73 10.67 15.45
CA GLY A 43 -12.02 11.97 15.49
C GLY A 43 -10.55 11.89 15.94
N LYS A 44 -9.97 10.68 16.06
CA LYS A 44 -8.56 10.49 16.46
C LYS A 44 -7.58 11.24 15.56
N SER A 45 -7.61 10.97 14.25
CA SER A 45 -6.72 11.61 13.28
C SER A 45 -7.01 13.11 13.14
N SER A 46 -8.27 13.53 13.32
CA SER A 46 -8.64 14.95 13.39
C SER A 46 -7.92 15.66 14.54
N LEU A 47 -7.82 15.03 15.72
CA LEU A 47 -7.10 15.58 16.86
C LEU A 47 -5.57 15.50 16.69
N ALA A 48 -5.07 14.32 16.31
CA ALA A 48 -3.63 14.06 16.21
C ALA A 48 -2.96 14.77 15.01
N LEU A 49 -3.48 14.52 13.80
CA LEU A 49 -2.92 15.05 12.57
C LEU A 49 -3.53 16.43 12.23
N GLY A 50 -4.84 16.55 12.36
CA GLY A 50 -5.58 17.76 11.96
C GLY A 50 -5.40 18.96 12.90
N VAL A 51 -5.10 18.74 14.18
CA VAL A 51 -4.86 19.81 15.16
C VAL A 51 -3.39 19.84 15.60
N LEU A 52 -2.90 18.80 16.26
CA LEU A 52 -1.57 18.82 16.91
C LEU A 52 -0.42 18.88 15.90
N TYR A 53 -0.38 17.96 14.94
CA TYR A 53 0.63 17.99 13.89
C TYR A 53 0.50 19.24 13.03
N ALA A 54 -0.70 19.60 12.60
CA ALA A 54 -0.95 20.78 11.78
C ALA A 54 -0.42 22.07 12.46
N GLU A 55 -0.73 22.29 13.74
CA GLU A 55 -0.24 23.46 14.47
C GLU A 55 1.26 23.40 14.78
N GLY A 56 1.80 22.23 15.14
CA GLY A 56 3.24 22.08 15.41
C GLY A 56 4.09 22.26 14.15
N SER A 57 3.66 21.70 13.02
CA SER A 57 4.30 21.87 11.71
C SER A 57 4.18 23.31 11.23
N ARG A 58 2.98 23.92 11.29
CA ARG A 58 2.77 25.32 10.90
C ARG A 58 3.68 26.27 11.67
N ARG A 59 3.77 26.14 13.00
CA ARG A 59 4.63 27.01 13.83
C ARG A 59 6.11 26.88 13.46
N TYR A 60 6.56 25.67 13.15
CA TYR A 60 7.92 25.44 12.66
C TYR A 60 8.14 26.09 11.29
N LEU A 61 7.22 25.91 10.35
CA LEU A 61 7.30 26.51 9.02
C LEU A 61 7.21 28.04 9.06
N ASP A 62 6.43 28.60 9.98
CA ASP A 62 6.30 30.05 10.19
C ASP A 62 7.60 30.69 10.68
N ALA A 63 8.46 29.92 11.37
CA ALA A 63 9.78 30.36 11.79
C ALA A 63 10.82 30.37 10.65
N LEU A 64 10.53 29.77 9.49
CA LEU A 64 11.44 29.78 8.34
C LEU A 64 11.50 31.16 7.67
N SER A 65 12.56 31.36 6.87
CA SER A 65 12.76 32.60 6.14
C SER A 65 11.56 32.95 5.25
N THR A 66 11.29 34.23 5.05
CA THR A 66 10.19 34.71 4.19
C THR A 66 10.30 34.17 2.75
N TYR A 67 11.51 33.95 2.25
CA TYR A 67 11.76 33.33 0.95
C TYR A 67 11.26 31.88 0.90
N THR A 68 11.56 31.09 1.94
CA THR A 68 11.10 29.70 2.08
C THR A 68 9.58 29.65 2.26
N ARG A 69 9.02 30.52 3.11
CA ARG A 69 7.57 30.64 3.35
C ARG A 69 6.75 31.07 2.13
N ARG A 70 7.33 31.83 1.19
CA ARG A 70 6.65 32.19 -0.07
C ARG A 70 6.58 31.05 -1.08
N ARG A 71 7.48 30.07 -0.96
CA ARG A 71 7.56 28.89 -1.85
C ARG A 71 6.85 27.68 -1.28
N MET A 72 6.49 27.72 -0.01
CA MET A 72 5.66 26.72 0.66
C MET A 72 4.26 27.34 0.84
N THR A 73 3.21 26.67 0.38
CA THR A 73 1.84 27.16 0.64
C THR A 73 1.62 27.19 2.16
N GLN A 74 1.02 28.27 2.67
CA GLN A 74 0.68 28.35 4.09
C GLN A 74 -0.20 27.15 4.45
N ALA A 75 0.25 26.32 5.38
CA ALA A 75 -0.61 25.29 5.97
C ALA A 75 -1.84 25.98 6.55
N ALA A 76 -3.04 25.52 6.17
CA ALA A 76 -4.28 26.06 6.69
C ALA A 76 -4.26 25.98 8.23
N ARG A 77 -4.63 27.07 8.90
CA ARG A 77 -4.76 27.07 10.36
C ARG A 77 -5.85 26.08 10.76
N ALA A 78 -5.57 25.25 11.77
CA ALA A 78 -6.58 24.34 12.30
C ALA A 78 -7.76 25.14 12.87
N ASP A 79 -8.99 24.63 12.71
CA ASP A 79 -10.16 25.20 13.38
C ASP A 79 -10.12 24.83 14.87
N VAL A 80 -9.49 25.69 15.65
CA VAL A 80 -9.26 25.57 17.09
C VAL A 80 -9.17 26.97 17.69
N ASP A 81 -9.72 27.16 18.90
CA ASP A 81 -9.66 28.45 19.57
C ASP A 81 -8.22 28.76 20.01
N GLU A 82 -7.58 27.80 20.68
CA GLU A 82 -6.22 27.96 21.19
C GLU A 82 -5.46 26.64 21.26
N VAL A 83 -4.17 26.69 20.91
CA VAL A 83 -3.20 25.62 21.17
C VAL A 83 -1.96 26.22 21.80
N LEU A 84 -1.61 25.82 23.02
CA LEU A 84 -0.43 26.32 23.74
C LEU A 84 0.60 25.20 23.92
N TYR A 85 1.88 25.61 23.92
CA TYR A 85 3.04 24.75 24.20
C TYR A 85 3.24 23.54 23.26
N VAL A 86 2.60 23.52 22.08
CA VAL A 86 2.85 22.50 21.06
C VAL A 86 4.27 22.65 20.50
N PRO A 87 5.13 21.61 20.56
CA PRO A 87 6.45 21.64 19.95
C PRO A 87 6.40 21.60 18.42
N ALA A 88 7.56 21.73 17.78
CA ALA A 88 7.68 21.38 16.36
C ALA A 88 7.29 19.91 16.18
N ALA A 89 6.40 19.61 15.23
CA ALA A 89 5.82 18.29 15.07
C ALA A 89 6.31 17.59 13.79
N LEU A 90 6.57 16.29 13.90
CA LEU A 90 6.88 15.40 12.80
C LEU A 90 5.85 14.27 12.78
N ALA A 91 5.09 14.14 11.69
CA ALA A 91 4.15 13.04 11.52
C ALA A 91 4.79 11.87 10.78
N LEU A 92 4.52 10.66 11.26
CA LEU A 92 4.77 9.40 10.57
C LEU A 92 3.42 8.79 10.19
N HIS A 93 3.01 9.04 8.95
CA HIS A 93 1.70 8.65 8.43
C HIS A 93 1.56 7.13 8.23
N GLN A 94 0.31 6.66 8.35
CA GLN A 94 -0.09 5.27 8.11
C GLN A 94 0.34 4.74 6.73
N ARG A 95 0.25 5.57 5.68
CA ARG A 95 0.62 5.22 4.30
C ARG A 95 1.70 6.15 3.76
N PRO A 96 2.98 5.86 4.04
CA PRO A 96 4.08 6.58 3.41
C PRO A 96 3.96 6.53 1.89
N GLY A 97 4.29 7.62 1.19
CA GLY A 97 4.39 7.62 -0.26
C GLY A 97 5.35 6.54 -0.76
N ALA A 98 5.02 5.87 -1.85
CA ALA A 98 5.93 4.91 -2.46
C ALA A 98 7.17 5.65 -2.98
N GLY A 99 8.36 5.11 -2.68
CA GLY A 99 9.59 5.64 -3.25
C GLY A 99 9.56 5.50 -4.78
N GLY A 100 10.11 6.48 -5.49
CA GLY A 100 10.22 6.41 -6.96
C GLY A 100 11.08 5.23 -7.42
N ILE A 101 11.12 4.97 -8.73
CA ILE A 101 11.79 3.80 -9.33
C ILE A 101 13.29 3.66 -8.96
N ARG A 102 13.94 4.77 -8.61
CA ARG A 102 15.34 4.82 -8.14
C ARG A 102 15.50 4.68 -6.63
N SER A 103 14.43 4.50 -5.86
CA SER A 103 14.48 4.32 -4.41
C SER A 103 14.57 2.84 -4.05
N THR A 104 15.45 2.52 -3.11
CA THR A 104 15.59 1.20 -2.50
C THR A 104 15.46 1.28 -0.98
N PHE A 105 15.36 0.13 -0.33
CA PHE A 105 15.47 0.03 1.12
C PHE A 105 16.78 0.66 1.63
N GLY A 106 17.90 0.42 0.95
CA GLY A 106 19.20 1.00 1.29
C GLY A 106 19.26 2.53 1.15
N THR A 107 18.58 3.12 0.16
CA THR A 107 18.50 4.60 0.05
C THR A 107 17.51 5.19 1.06
N GLY A 108 16.38 4.53 1.29
CA GLY A 108 15.34 5.01 2.20
C GLY A 108 15.75 4.96 3.68
N THR A 109 16.57 3.98 4.05
CA THR A 109 17.23 3.88 5.37
C THR A 109 18.51 4.71 5.46
N GLU A 110 19.01 5.18 4.31
CA GLU A 110 20.33 5.81 4.13
C GLU A 110 21.53 4.94 4.53
N LEU A 111 21.33 3.64 4.84
CA LEU A 111 22.42 2.70 5.11
C LEU A 111 23.38 2.56 3.93
N LEU A 112 22.88 2.73 2.71
CA LEU A 112 23.69 2.71 1.50
C LEU A 112 24.75 3.83 1.48
N ASN A 113 24.51 4.95 2.18
CA ASN A 113 25.49 6.04 2.27
C ASN A 113 26.71 5.61 3.07
N SER A 114 26.50 5.02 4.26
CA SER A 114 27.58 4.47 5.08
C SER A 114 28.30 3.34 4.35
N LEU A 115 27.57 2.45 3.67
CA LEU A 115 28.17 1.37 2.90
C LEU A 115 29.04 1.89 1.74
N ARG A 116 28.55 2.88 0.97
CA ARG A 116 29.34 3.54 -0.09
C ARG A 116 30.59 4.23 0.47
N LEU A 117 30.49 4.82 1.66
CA LEU A 117 31.64 5.43 2.33
C LEU A 117 32.69 4.37 2.70
N MET A 118 32.27 3.20 3.19
CA MET A 118 33.19 2.06 3.41
C MET A 118 33.88 1.65 2.13
N TYR A 119 33.13 1.49 1.02
CA TYR A 119 33.73 1.10 -0.26
C TYR A 119 34.63 2.18 -0.88
N SER A 120 34.37 3.45 -0.58
CA SER A 120 35.21 4.56 -1.03
C SER A 120 36.50 4.68 -0.23
N ARG A 121 36.50 4.34 1.07
CA ARG A 121 37.64 4.60 1.98
C ARG A 121 38.41 3.36 2.43
N LEU A 122 37.75 2.21 2.49
CA LEU A 122 38.27 0.99 3.13
C LEU A 122 38.50 -0.16 2.15
N ALA A 123 38.08 -0.03 0.89
CA ALA A 123 38.18 -1.11 -0.10
C ALA A 123 39.57 -1.18 -0.76
N SER A 124 39.83 -2.34 -1.35
CA SER A 124 40.85 -2.47 -2.39
C SER A 124 40.35 -1.86 -3.70
N HIS A 125 41.16 -1.03 -4.33
CA HIS A 125 40.78 -0.31 -5.55
C HIS A 125 41.52 -0.84 -6.77
N ARG A 126 40.78 -0.97 -7.88
CA ARG A 126 41.30 -1.46 -9.16
C ARG A 126 41.91 -0.31 -9.95
N CYS A 127 43.18 -0.41 -10.32
CA CYS A 127 43.83 0.56 -11.19
C CYS A 127 43.32 0.43 -12.65
N PRO A 128 43.59 1.41 -13.53
CA PRO A 128 43.21 1.33 -14.94
C PRO A 128 43.79 0.10 -15.67
N GLY A 129 44.96 -0.38 -15.25
CA GLY A 129 45.59 -1.61 -15.76
C GLY A 129 45.00 -2.91 -15.22
N GLY A 130 44.00 -2.85 -14.33
CA GLY A 130 43.26 -4.02 -13.82
C GLY A 130 43.77 -4.63 -12.52
N HIS A 131 44.91 -4.17 -11.98
CA HIS A 131 45.47 -4.65 -10.71
C HIS A 131 44.74 -4.04 -9.50
N TYR A 132 44.60 -4.80 -8.42
CA TYR A 132 44.01 -4.33 -7.17
C TYR A 132 45.09 -3.85 -6.20
N LEU A 133 44.94 -2.63 -5.70
CA LEU A 133 45.75 -2.10 -4.60
C LEU A 133 45.04 -2.40 -3.27
N PRO A 134 45.78 -2.84 -2.23
CA PRO A 134 45.20 -3.06 -0.91
C PRO A 134 44.71 -1.74 -0.29
N PRO A 135 43.81 -1.81 0.71
CA PRO A 135 43.34 -0.64 1.44
C PRO A 135 44.51 0.15 2.06
N THR A 136 44.44 1.47 1.97
CA THR A 136 45.49 2.37 2.49
C THR A 136 44.90 3.68 3.01
N ILE A 137 45.53 4.26 4.03
CA ILE A 137 45.14 5.55 4.60
C ILE A 137 45.25 6.71 3.60
N ALA A 138 46.08 6.56 2.55
CA ALA A 138 46.27 7.56 1.49
C ALA A 138 44.95 7.93 0.80
N VAL A 139 44.01 6.99 0.69
CA VAL A 139 42.67 7.22 0.13
C VAL A 139 41.86 8.21 0.97
N ALA A 140 41.92 8.08 2.29
CA ALA A 140 41.22 8.98 3.20
C ALA A 140 41.86 10.38 3.23
N ALA A 141 43.17 10.46 2.98
CA ALA A 141 43.90 11.71 2.80
C ALA A 141 43.70 12.36 1.41
N GLY A 142 42.91 11.73 0.52
CA GLY A 142 42.66 12.24 -0.84
C GLY A 142 43.90 12.23 -1.74
N GLN A 143 44.87 11.36 -1.45
CA GLN A 143 46.13 11.27 -2.20
C GLN A 143 45.98 10.39 -3.46
N GLU A 144 46.81 10.67 -4.46
CA GLU A 144 46.93 9.88 -5.67
C GLU A 144 47.57 8.51 -5.35
N LEU A 145 46.97 7.43 -5.83
CA LEU A 145 47.49 6.07 -5.68
C LEU A 145 48.37 5.72 -6.87
N VAL A 146 49.50 5.05 -6.61
CA VAL A 146 50.39 4.53 -7.64
C VAL A 146 50.35 3.01 -7.61
N CYS A 147 49.98 2.40 -8.74
CA CYS A 147 49.93 0.95 -8.84
C CYS A 147 51.35 0.36 -8.79
N PRO A 148 51.66 -0.53 -7.84
CA PRO A 148 53.00 -1.11 -7.71
C PRO A 148 53.35 -2.07 -8.85
N VAL A 149 52.35 -2.55 -9.59
CA VAL A 149 52.54 -3.53 -10.68
C VAL A 149 52.76 -2.85 -12.03
N CYS A 150 51.94 -1.85 -12.38
CA CYS A 150 51.99 -1.20 -13.70
C CYS A 150 52.35 0.30 -13.67
N GLY A 151 52.59 0.89 -12.50
CA GLY A 151 52.94 2.30 -12.35
C GLY A 151 51.81 3.29 -12.65
N ALA A 152 50.61 2.82 -13.00
CA ALA A 152 49.46 3.67 -13.25
C ALA A 152 49.10 4.50 -12.02
N ARG A 153 48.86 5.79 -12.23
CA ARG A 153 48.42 6.72 -11.19
C ARG A 153 46.93 6.96 -11.29
N PHE A 154 46.21 6.90 -10.17
CA PHE A 154 44.76 7.01 -10.15
C PHE A 154 44.24 7.37 -8.75
N PHE A 155 43.00 7.87 -8.70
CA PHE A 155 42.30 8.10 -7.44
C PHE A 155 41.30 6.98 -7.17
N ALA A 156 41.09 6.67 -5.89
CA ALA A 156 39.97 5.86 -5.47
C ALA A 156 38.64 6.57 -5.77
N PRO A 157 37.57 5.84 -6.17
CA PRO A 157 36.27 6.44 -6.38
C PRO A 157 35.73 7.05 -5.08
N SER A 158 35.23 8.27 -5.21
CA SER A 158 34.45 8.95 -4.17
C SER A 158 33.15 8.21 -3.89
N ALA A 159 32.55 8.46 -2.73
CA ALA A 159 31.25 7.88 -2.42
C ALA A 159 30.20 8.25 -3.49
N GLU A 160 30.25 9.45 -4.09
CA GLU A 160 29.33 9.89 -5.15
C GLU A 160 29.49 9.11 -6.47
N GLU A 161 30.71 8.76 -6.85
CA GLU A 161 31.00 7.89 -8.00
C GLU A 161 30.55 6.44 -7.78
N LEU A 162 30.22 6.07 -6.54
CA LEU A 162 29.62 4.78 -6.18
C LEU A 162 28.09 4.84 -6.07
N ALA A 163 27.46 6.01 -6.33
CA ALA A 163 26.01 6.19 -6.20
C ALA A 163 25.27 5.92 -7.50
N PHE A 164 24.35 4.95 -7.52
CA PHE A 164 23.50 4.72 -8.70
C PHE A 164 22.48 5.85 -8.98
N ASN A 165 22.27 6.76 -8.02
CA ASN A 165 21.45 7.95 -8.17
C ASN A 165 22.26 9.20 -8.55
N SER A 166 23.57 9.08 -8.75
CA SER A 166 24.47 10.12 -9.25
C SER A 166 25.43 9.49 -10.29
N GLN A 167 26.74 9.68 -10.15
CA GLN A 167 27.76 9.32 -11.14
C GLN A 167 28.01 7.81 -11.26
N GLY A 168 27.66 7.02 -10.24
CA GLY A 168 27.82 5.56 -10.22
C GLY A 168 26.72 4.79 -10.95
N ALA A 169 25.79 5.47 -11.63
CA ALA A 169 24.66 4.85 -12.32
C ALA A 169 25.09 4.00 -13.53
N CYS A 170 24.47 2.83 -13.70
CA CYS A 170 24.59 2.07 -14.94
C CYS A 170 24.05 2.90 -16.12
N GLN A 171 24.84 3.09 -17.18
CA GLN A 171 24.45 3.96 -18.30
C GLN A 171 23.23 3.46 -19.08
N ARG A 172 23.06 2.14 -19.19
CA ARG A 172 21.94 1.53 -19.94
C ARG A 172 20.58 1.79 -19.32
N CYS A 173 20.48 1.73 -17.99
CA CYS A 173 19.22 1.89 -17.26
C CYS A 173 19.15 3.21 -16.48
N GLY A 174 20.21 4.02 -16.49
CA GLY A 174 20.30 5.25 -15.70
C GLY A 174 20.08 5.01 -14.20
N GLY A 175 20.54 3.87 -13.68
CA GLY A 175 20.44 3.54 -12.25
C GLY A 175 19.09 3.01 -11.77
N THR A 176 18.14 2.69 -12.65
CA THR A 176 16.87 2.03 -12.26
C THR A 176 17.03 0.54 -11.98
N GLY A 177 18.03 -0.10 -12.60
CA GLY A 177 18.28 -1.54 -12.50
C GLY A 177 17.41 -2.39 -13.43
N THR A 178 16.27 -1.88 -13.87
CA THR A 178 15.39 -2.55 -14.82
C THR A 178 15.35 -1.81 -16.17
N VAL A 179 15.09 -2.56 -17.23
CA VAL A 179 14.78 -2.03 -18.56
C VAL A 179 13.41 -2.56 -18.97
N ARG A 180 12.65 -1.73 -19.70
CA ARG A 180 11.39 -2.16 -20.30
C ARG A 180 11.68 -2.76 -21.67
N THR A 181 11.33 -4.02 -21.84
CA THR A 181 11.41 -4.73 -23.13
C THR A 181 10.01 -5.11 -23.58
N VAL A 182 9.85 -5.37 -24.87
CA VAL A 182 8.55 -5.79 -25.40
C VAL A 182 8.28 -7.24 -24.97
N ASP A 183 7.13 -7.49 -24.36
CA ASP A 183 6.70 -8.83 -23.99
C ASP A 183 6.04 -9.53 -25.18
N ARG A 184 6.75 -10.48 -25.80
CA ARG A 184 6.25 -11.21 -26.96
C ARG A 184 4.94 -11.95 -26.70
N ALA A 185 4.73 -12.48 -25.49
CA ALA A 185 3.52 -13.23 -25.16
C ALA A 185 2.26 -12.35 -25.19
N THR A 186 2.42 -11.04 -24.95
CA THR A 186 1.31 -10.08 -24.99
C THR A 186 1.00 -9.57 -26.41
N LEU A 187 1.90 -9.79 -27.37
CA LEU A 187 1.70 -9.33 -28.74
C LEU A 187 0.68 -10.21 -29.48
N VAL A 188 0.69 -11.51 -29.20
CA VAL A 188 -0.26 -12.50 -29.72
C VAL A 188 -0.81 -13.34 -28.55
N PRO A 189 -1.82 -12.84 -27.83
CA PRO A 189 -2.34 -13.49 -26.63
C PRO A 189 -3.13 -14.77 -26.94
N ASP A 190 -3.71 -14.88 -28.14
CA ASP A 190 -4.45 -16.06 -28.60
C ASP A 190 -3.94 -16.47 -29.98
N GLU A 191 -3.12 -17.52 -30.02
CA GLU A 191 -2.56 -18.04 -31.26
C GLU A 191 -3.57 -18.85 -32.10
N THR A 192 -4.78 -19.11 -31.57
CA THR A 192 -5.83 -19.81 -32.31
C THR A 192 -6.59 -18.89 -33.27
N LEU A 193 -6.46 -17.57 -33.09
CA LEU A 193 -7.03 -16.57 -33.99
C LEU A 193 -6.14 -16.34 -35.21
N THR A 194 -6.74 -15.91 -36.31
CA THR A 194 -6.00 -15.44 -37.48
C THR A 194 -5.56 -13.99 -37.31
N ILE A 195 -4.59 -13.52 -38.11
CA ILE A 195 -4.16 -12.11 -38.09
C ILE A 195 -5.34 -11.20 -38.48
N ASP A 196 -6.18 -11.63 -39.42
CA ASP A 196 -7.38 -10.90 -39.85
C ASP A 196 -8.45 -10.78 -38.76
N GLN A 197 -8.53 -11.75 -37.86
CA GLN A 197 -9.36 -11.72 -36.65
C GLN A 197 -8.74 -10.91 -35.51
N GLY A 198 -7.52 -10.40 -35.71
CA GLY A 198 -6.85 -9.54 -34.75
C GLY A 198 -5.94 -10.25 -33.77
N ALA A 199 -5.36 -11.41 -34.14
CA ALA A 199 -4.38 -12.13 -33.32
C ALA A 199 -3.23 -11.21 -32.84
N VAL A 200 -2.78 -10.25 -33.65
CA VAL A 200 -1.70 -9.31 -33.31
C VAL A 200 -2.25 -8.06 -32.61
N ALA A 201 -2.27 -8.10 -31.28
CA ALA A 201 -2.90 -7.08 -30.43
C ALA A 201 -2.34 -5.63 -30.59
N PRO A 202 -1.03 -5.39 -30.81
CA PRO A 202 -0.52 -4.04 -31.03
C PRO A 202 -1.09 -3.35 -32.28
N TRP A 203 -1.36 -4.09 -33.35
CA TRP A 203 -1.86 -3.52 -34.60
C TRP A 203 -3.30 -3.04 -34.52
N ASN A 204 -4.09 -3.60 -33.60
CA ASN A 204 -5.46 -3.18 -33.35
C ASN A 204 -5.56 -1.99 -32.39
N SER A 205 -4.58 -1.84 -31.49
CA SER A 205 -4.70 -0.93 -30.33
C SER A 205 -3.73 0.25 -30.35
N LEU A 206 -2.59 0.13 -31.01
CA LEU A 206 -1.53 1.15 -31.08
C LEU A 206 -1.24 1.64 -32.51
N MET A 207 -1.65 0.88 -33.53
CA MET A 207 -1.43 1.19 -34.94
C MET A 207 -2.77 1.20 -35.71
N TRP A 208 -2.72 1.53 -36.99
CA TRP A 208 -3.83 1.36 -37.91
C TRP A 208 -3.93 -0.11 -38.37
N SER A 209 -5.16 -0.58 -38.62
CA SER A 209 -5.45 -1.93 -39.15
C SER A 209 -4.77 -2.25 -40.48
N LEU A 210 -4.22 -1.22 -41.14
CA LEU A 210 -3.42 -1.30 -42.36
C LEU A 210 -2.22 -2.25 -42.24
N MET A 211 -1.66 -2.45 -41.03
CA MET A 211 -0.48 -3.31 -40.84
C MET A 211 -0.74 -4.76 -41.26
N THR A 212 -1.97 -5.24 -41.11
CA THR A 212 -2.36 -6.57 -41.57
C THR A 212 -2.23 -6.71 -43.09
N ASP A 213 -2.65 -5.68 -43.84
CA ASP A 213 -2.57 -5.69 -45.31
C ASP A 213 -1.11 -5.56 -45.80
N VAL A 214 -0.30 -4.74 -45.11
CA VAL A 214 1.14 -4.64 -45.39
C VAL A 214 1.86 -5.96 -45.10
N CYS A 215 1.52 -6.63 -43.99
CA CYS A 215 2.06 -7.94 -43.64
C CYS A 215 1.68 -9.01 -44.67
N ARG A 216 0.45 -8.98 -45.18
CA ARG A 216 -0.01 -9.85 -46.27
C ARG A 216 0.81 -9.62 -47.55
N ALA A 217 1.09 -8.36 -47.90
CA ALA A 217 1.95 -8.02 -49.03
C ALA A 217 3.44 -8.40 -48.82
N MET A 218 3.84 -8.73 -47.59
CA MET A 218 5.15 -9.31 -47.28
C MET A 218 5.19 -10.84 -47.41
N GLY A 219 4.06 -11.48 -47.76
CA GLY A 219 3.97 -12.92 -47.98
C GLY A 219 3.54 -13.72 -46.76
N VAL A 220 3.00 -13.07 -45.72
CA VAL A 220 2.45 -13.77 -44.54
C VAL A 220 0.99 -14.13 -44.79
N ARG A 221 0.62 -15.39 -44.54
CA ARG A 221 -0.77 -15.84 -44.57
C ARG A 221 -1.54 -15.24 -43.39
N THR A 222 -2.48 -14.33 -43.65
CA THR A 222 -3.23 -13.63 -42.57
C THR A 222 -4.55 -14.32 -42.19
N ASP A 223 -4.97 -15.28 -43.00
CA ASP A 223 -6.26 -15.98 -43.01
C ASP A 223 -6.22 -17.35 -42.31
N VAL A 224 -5.05 -17.81 -41.87
CA VAL A 224 -4.87 -19.03 -41.08
C VAL A 224 -4.60 -18.68 -39.61
N PRO A 225 -4.93 -19.58 -38.65
CA PRO A 225 -4.60 -19.37 -37.24
C PRO A 225 -3.11 -19.10 -37.04
N PHE A 226 -2.77 -18.18 -36.15
CA PHE A 226 -1.39 -17.74 -35.93
C PHE A 226 -0.45 -18.91 -35.57
N LYS A 227 -0.94 -19.89 -34.80
CA LYS A 227 -0.19 -21.10 -34.43
C LYS A 227 0.28 -21.91 -35.65
N ASP A 228 -0.49 -21.88 -36.75
CA ASP A 228 -0.27 -22.66 -37.98
C ASP A 228 0.62 -21.91 -39.00
N LEU A 229 1.07 -20.70 -38.66
CA LEU A 229 2.09 -19.98 -39.42
C LEU A 229 3.46 -20.67 -39.31
N THR A 230 4.24 -20.59 -40.37
CA THR A 230 5.64 -21.01 -40.37
C THR A 230 6.48 -20.08 -39.50
N ASP A 231 7.63 -20.56 -39.01
CA ASP A 231 8.53 -19.73 -38.19
C ASP A 231 9.03 -18.48 -38.96
N ALA A 232 9.20 -18.59 -40.28
CA ALA A 232 9.57 -17.45 -41.13
C ALA A 232 8.45 -16.38 -41.19
N GLU A 233 7.18 -16.81 -41.29
CA GLU A 233 6.03 -15.91 -41.24
C GLU A 233 5.88 -15.26 -39.86
N LYS A 234 6.01 -16.05 -38.79
CA LYS A 234 6.01 -15.54 -37.41
C LYS A 234 7.14 -14.52 -37.20
N GLN A 235 8.32 -14.76 -37.76
CA GLN A 235 9.44 -13.82 -37.67
C GLN A 235 9.14 -12.49 -38.36
N ILE A 236 8.46 -12.49 -39.51
CA ILE A 236 8.01 -11.26 -40.18
C ILE A 236 7.02 -10.50 -39.30
N VAL A 237 6.07 -11.20 -38.66
CA VAL A 237 5.08 -10.57 -37.78
C VAL A 237 5.71 -9.97 -36.53
N TYR A 238 6.59 -10.71 -35.85
CA TYR A 238 7.23 -10.25 -34.61
C TYR A 238 8.31 -9.17 -34.86
N ASP A 239 9.24 -9.42 -35.79
CA ASP A 239 10.48 -8.64 -35.95
C ASP A 239 10.79 -8.25 -37.41
N GLY A 240 9.82 -8.34 -38.32
CA GLY A 240 10.07 -8.03 -39.73
C GLY A 240 10.64 -6.61 -39.94
N PRO A 241 11.53 -6.45 -40.95
CA PRO A 241 12.27 -5.22 -41.16
C PRO A 241 11.34 -4.07 -41.58
N MET A 242 11.67 -2.84 -41.17
CA MET A 242 10.94 -1.64 -41.54
C MET A 242 11.17 -1.28 -43.01
N VAL A 243 10.39 -1.88 -43.91
CA VAL A 243 10.47 -1.66 -45.36
C VAL A 243 9.21 -0.99 -45.88
N LYS A 244 9.35 -0.12 -46.88
CA LYS A 244 8.20 0.43 -47.60
C LYS A 244 7.61 -0.64 -48.51
N LYS A 245 6.30 -0.79 -48.45
CA LYS A 245 5.53 -1.67 -49.33
C LYS A 245 4.40 -0.89 -49.96
N HIS A 246 4.23 -1.15 -51.24
CA HIS A 246 3.13 -0.66 -52.03
C HIS A 246 1.92 -1.56 -51.80
N ILE A 247 0.83 -1.00 -51.27
CA ILE A 247 -0.39 -1.75 -51.01
C ILE A 247 -1.62 -1.02 -51.56
N PHE A 248 -2.63 -1.80 -51.92
CA PHE A 248 -3.95 -1.28 -52.27
C PHE A 248 -4.82 -1.29 -51.01
N TYR A 249 -5.08 -0.12 -50.43
CA TYR A 249 -5.83 -0.01 -49.18
C TYR A 249 -7.32 0.22 -49.44
N ARG A 250 -8.18 -0.49 -48.69
CA ARG A 250 -9.63 -0.29 -48.69
C ARG A 250 -10.12 0.00 -47.26
N PRO A 251 -10.62 1.22 -46.96
CA PRO A 251 -11.12 1.56 -45.64
C PRO A 251 -12.33 0.70 -45.26
N LYS A 252 -12.39 0.21 -44.01
CA LYS A 252 -13.54 -0.59 -43.52
C LYS A 252 -14.85 0.22 -43.36
N ASN A 253 -14.76 1.55 -43.17
CA ASN A 253 -15.91 2.45 -42.90
C ASN A 253 -15.97 3.70 -43.82
N GLY A 254 -15.31 3.69 -44.98
CA GLY A 254 -15.31 4.81 -45.93
C GLY A 254 -15.95 4.43 -47.27
N ASP A 255 -16.44 5.42 -48.02
CA ASP A 255 -16.97 5.22 -49.38
C ASP A 255 -15.95 4.51 -50.27
N ALA A 256 -16.42 3.62 -51.16
CA ALA A 256 -15.58 2.83 -52.07
C ALA A 256 -14.65 3.67 -52.97
N LEU A 257 -14.91 4.98 -53.08
CA LEU A 257 -14.11 5.99 -53.78
C LEU A 257 -12.84 6.44 -53.03
N SER A 258 -12.64 6.02 -51.79
CA SER A 258 -11.45 6.32 -50.97
C SER A 258 -10.48 5.13 -50.86
N ALA A 259 -10.69 4.08 -51.67
CA ALA A 259 -9.71 3.03 -51.89
C ALA A 259 -8.63 3.52 -52.87
N GLY A 260 -7.36 3.31 -52.54
CA GLY A 260 -6.25 3.82 -53.34
C GLY A 260 -4.93 3.11 -53.05
N GLU A 261 -4.00 3.25 -53.99
CA GLU A 261 -2.63 2.80 -53.84
C GLU A 261 -1.89 3.69 -52.82
N LEU A 262 -1.21 3.05 -51.87
CA LEU A 262 -0.49 3.74 -50.82
C LEU A 262 0.81 3.02 -50.49
N ASP A 263 1.91 3.79 -50.43
CA ASP A 263 3.18 3.30 -49.92
C ASP A 263 3.23 3.49 -48.41
N PHE A 264 3.32 2.38 -47.67
CA PHE A 264 3.42 2.44 -46.21
C PHE A 264 4.65 1.69 -45.72
N THR A 265 5.28 2.20 -44.65
CA THR A 265 6.40 1.50 -44.01
C THR A 265 5.86 0.44 -43.07
N TYR A 266 6.25 -0.81 -43.27
CA TYR A 266 5.88 -1.89 -42.39
C TYR A 266 6.46 -1.69 -40.98
N TYR A 267 5.63 -1.91 -39.96
CA TYR A 267 6.08 -2.03 -38.58
C TYR A 267 5.64 -3.38 -38.05
N SER A 268 6.62 -4.21 -37.68
CA SER A 268 6.37 -5.45 -36.96
C SER A 268 5.65 -5.19 -35.61
N ALA A 269 5.14 -6.24 -34.98
CA ALA A 269 4.48 -6.13 -33.68
C ALA A 269 5.40 -5.48 -32.63
N VAL A 270 6.67 -5.88 -32.57
CA VAL A 270 7.67 -5.30 -31.66
C VAL A 270 7.95 -3.84 -31.98
N ASN A 271 8.22 -3.53 -33.25
CA ASN A 271 8.53 -2.15 -33.67
C ASN A 271 7.34 -1.19 -33.52
N THR A 272 6.12 -1.71 -33.59
CA THR A 272 4.89 -0.96 -33.29
C THR A 272 4.88 -0.49 -31.84
N VAL A 273 5.15 -1.39 -30.89
CA VAL A 273 5.20 -1.09 -29.46
C VAL A 273 6.35 -0.13 -29.15
N LEU A 274 7.55 -0.37 -29.69
CA LEU A 274 8.71 0.51 -29.50
C LEU A 274 8.47 1.92 -30.05
N ASN A 275 7.87 2.06 -31.24
CA ASN A 275 7.54 3.36 -31.81
C ASN A 275 6.49 4.10 -30.96
N ALA A 276 5.48 3.39 -30.45
CA ALA A 276 4.49 3.97 -29.54
C ALA A 276 5.15 4.44 -28.24
N LEU A 277 6.05 3.63 -27.65
CA LEU A 277 6.79 3.96 -26.44
C LEU A 277 7.63 5.24 -26.59
N HIS A 278 8.36 5.40 -27.69
CA HIS A 278 9.16 6.60 -27.95
C HIS A 278 8.31 7.88 -28.11
N LYS A 279 7.03 7.75 -28.45
CA LYS A 279 6.11 8.88 -28.66
C LYS A 279 5.29 9.23 -27.41
N VAL A 280 5.41 8.45 -26.32
CA VAL A 280 4.70 8.72 -25.07
C VAL A 280 5.21 10.04 -24.47
N LYS A 281 4.29 10.96 -24.19
CA LYS A 281 4.58 12.25 -23.51
C LYS A 281 3.81 12.42 -22.20
N ASP A 282 2.82 11.57 -21.96
CA ASP A 282 1.91 11.64 -20.81
C ASP A 282 1.58 10.24 -20.25
N GLU A 283 1.01 10.21 -19.05
CA GLU A 283 0.71 8.97 -18.32
C GLU A 283 -0.37 8.12 -19.03
N LYS A 284 -1.31 8.78 -19.71
CA LYS A 284 -2.35 8.11 -20.51
C LYS A 284 -1.76 7.36 -21.71
N GLY A 285 -0.80 7.96 -22.41
CA GLY A 285 -0.04 7.31 -23.47
C GLY A 285 0.72 6.10 -22.94
N MET A 286 1.35 6.22 -21.76
CA MET A 286 2.09 5.13 -21.14
C MET A 286 1.21 3.92 -20.84
N LYS A 287 0.05 4.10 -20.19
CA LYS A 287 -0.88 3.00 -19.84
C LYS A 287 -1.33 2.18 -21.05
N ARG A 288 -1.42 2.78 -22.24
CA ARG A 288 -1.79 2.06 -23.48
C ARG A 288 -0.69 1.12 -23.96
N VAL A 289 0.57 1.51 -23.75
CA VAL A 289 1.75 0.77 -24.22
C VAL A 289 2.24 -0.21 -23.17
N GLU A 290 2.11 0.13 -21.89
CA GLU A 290 2.60 -0.63 -20.73
C GLU A 290 2.16 -2.09 -20.73
N LYS A 291 0.93 -2.39 -21.15
CA LYS A 291 0.41 -3.76 -21.26
C LYS A 291 1.18 -4.67 -22.24
N PHE A 292 2.01 -4.10 -23.12
CA PHE A 292 2.86 -4.83 -24.08
C PHE A 292 4.32 -4.89 -23.66
N LEU A 293 4.65 -4.35 -22.49
CA LEU A 293 5.99 -4.28 -21.98
C LEU A 293 6.11 -5.22 -20.79
N LYS A 294 7.28 -5.83 -20.66
CA LYS A 294 7.73 -6.47 -19.43
C LYS A 294 8.93 -5.71 -18.89
N GLU A 295 9.08 -5.72 -17.57
CA GLU A 295 10.27 -5.21 -16.92
C GLU A 295 11.24 -6.37 -16.69
N GLU A 296 12.48 -6.20 -17.14
CA GLU A 296 13.53 -7.19 -16.98
C GLU A 296 14.74 -6.57 -16.28
N PRO A 297 15.55 -7.37 -15.55
CA PRO A 297 16.84 -6.92 -15.05
C PRO A 297 17.68 -6.38 -16.20
N CYS A 298 18.28 -5.21 -16.02
CA CYS A 298 19.14 -4.58 -17.02
C CYS A 298 20.32 -5.52 -17.32
N PRO A 299 20.59 -5.87 -18.60
CA PRO A 299 21.62 -6.85 -18.95
C PRO A 299 23.04 -6.38 -18.58
N ASP A 300 23.34 -5.09 -18.73
CA ASP A 300 24.67 -4.53 -18.47
C ASP A 300 25.05 -4.57 -16.98
N CYS A 301 24.08 -4.31 -16.10
CA CYS A 301 24.30 -4.28 -14.65
C CYS A 301 23.73 -5.50 -13.91
N GLY A 302 23.01 -6.41 -14.58
CA GLY A 302 22.34 -7.54 -13.95
C GLY A 302 21.38 -7.13 -12.83
N GLY A 303 20.69 -6.00 -12.97
CA GLY A 303 19.79 -5.46 -11.94
C GLY A 303 20.45 -4.63 -10.83
N THR A 304 21.78 -4.58 -10.74
CA THR A 304 22.51 -3.94 -9.62
C THR A 304 22.41 -2.42 -9.59
N ARG A 305 21.92 -1.79 -10.67
CA ARG A 305 21.82 -0.31 -10.85
C ARG A 305 23.18 0.39 -11.00
N LEU A 306 24.27 -0.28 -10.66
CA LEU A 306 25.62 0.28 -10.59
C LEU A 306 26.38 0.12 -11.92
N SER A 307 27.21 1.10 -12.23
CA SER A 307 28.16 1.02 -13.34
C SER A 307 29.23 -0.05 -13.09
N ALA A 308 29.96 -0.45 -14.13
CA ALA A 308 31.08 -1.37 -13.98
C ALA A 308 32.19 -0.79 -13.07
N ALA A 309 32.40 0.54 -13.11
CA ALA A 309 33.35 1.23 -12.25
C ALA A 309 32.91 1.21 -10.77
N ALA A 310 31.62 1.45 -10.50
CA ALA A 310 31.10 1.42 -9.14
C ALA A 310 31.09 0.01 -8.54
N ARG A 311 30.98 -1.03 -9.37
CA ARG A 311 31.12 -2.44 -8.97
C ARG A 311 32.57 -2.91 -8.83
N ALA A 312 33.57 -2.12 -9.21
CA ALA A 312 34.96 -2.57 -9.26
C ALA A 312 35.67 -2.67 -7.89
N PRO A 313 35.45 -1.77 -6.91
CA PRO A 313 36.08 -1.87 -5.60
C PRO A 313 35.74 -3.19 -4.88
N ARG A 314 36.65 -3.68 -4.05
CA ARG A 314 36.48 -4.93 -3.29
C ARG A 314 36.76 -4.68 -1.82
N LEU A 315 35.77 -4.91 -0.96
CA LEU A 315 35.93 -4.87 0.49
C LEU A 315 35.72 -6.30 1.00
N ARG A 316 36.65 -6.82 1.81
CA ARG A 316 36.65 -8.23 2.27
C ARG A 316 36.37 -9.25 1.14
N GLY A 317 36.85 -8.96 -0.07
CA GLY A 317 36.73 -9.84 -1.24
C GLY A 317 35.49 -9.67 -2.11
N ILE A 318 34.50 -8.86 -1.72
CA ILE A 318 33.22 -8.73 -2.47
C ILE A 318 32.97 -7.30 -2.99
N GLY A 319 32.22 -7.17 -4.09
CA GLY A 319 31.80 -5.90 -4.66
C GLY A 319 30.67 -5.21 -3.88
N LEU A 320 30.46 -3.91 -4.12
CA LEU A 320 29.37 -3.14 -3.49
C LEU A 320 27.98 -3.71 -3.84
N ASP A 321 27.81 -4.18 -5.08
CA ASP A 321 26.60 -4.83 -5.55
C ASP A 321 26.29 -6.14 -4.81
N GLU A 322 27.31 -6.94 -4.52
CA GLU A 322 27.16 -8.17 -3.73
C GLU A 322 26.77 -7.84 -2.28
N ALA A 323 27.41 -6.84 -1.67
CA ALA A 323 27.04 -6.39 -0.33
C ALA A 323 25.60 -5.82 -0.27
N CYS A 324 25.12 -5.16 -1.33
CA CYS A 324 23.74 -4.64 -1.36
C CYS A 324 22.66 -5.73 -1.47
N ARG A 325 23.03 -6.93 -1.96
CA ARG A 325 22.14 -8.10 -2.08
C ARG A 325 22.03 -8.91 -0.80
N MET A 326 23.00 -8.79 0.11
CA MET A 326 22.91 -9.41 1.44
C MET A 326 21.67 -8.90 2.16
N THR A 327 21.04 -9.77 2.93
CA THR A 327 20.01 -9.34 3.88
C THR A 327 20.63 -8.40 4.91
N LEU A 328 19.83 -7.52 5.52
CA LEU A 328 20.30 -6.59 6.53
C LEU A 328 21.00 -7.31 7.70
N GLY A 329 20.49 -8.47 8.10
CA GLY A 329 21.11 -9.32 9.14
C GLY A 329 22.52 -9.78 8.75
N GLU A 330 22.63 -10.44 7.59
CA GLU A 330 23.93 -10.91 7.06
C GLU A 330 24.92 -9.76 6.86
N LEU A 331 24.44 -8.62 6.36
CA LEU A 331 25.29 -7.48 6.11
C LEU A 331 25.76 -6.83 7.41
N LEU A 332 24.95 -6.80 8.46
CA LEU A 332 25.36 -6.28 9.76
C LEU A 332 26.54 -7.07 10.34
N ASP A 333 26.45 -8.40 10.30
CA ASP A 333 27.51 -9.30 10.73
C ASP A 333 28.76 -9.14 9.85
N TRP A 334 28.58 -9.03 8.54
CA TRP A 334 29.68 -8.80 7.61
C TRP A 334 30.39 -7.46 7.85
N VAL A 335 29.65 -6.37 8.12
CA VAL A 335 30.20 -5.06 8.46
C VAL A 335 31.00 -5.12 9.76
N GLY A 336 30.55 -5.91 10.75
CA GLY A 336 31.29 -6.14 11.99
C GLY A 336 32.70 -6.71 11.81
N GLY A 337 32.92 -7.49 10.74
CA GLY A 337 34.24 -8.03 10.39
C GLY A 337 35.17 -7.08 9.62
N VAL A 338 34.68 -5.93 9.15
CA VAL A 338 35.47 -5.00 8.31
C VAL A 338 36.68 -4.43 9.06
N PRO A 339 36.58 -3.89 10.28
CA PRO A 339 37.74 -3.28 10.94
C PRO A 339 38.90 -4.26 11.17
N ALA A 340 38.60 -5.51 11.53
CA ALA A 340 39.62 -6.53 11.76
C ALA A 340 40.37 -6.95 10.49
N SER A 341 39.73 -6.80 9.31
CA SER A 341 40.32 -7.13 8.01
C SER A 341 41.32 -6.10 7.48
N LEU A 342 41.44 -4.94 8.14
CA LEU A 342 42.22 -3.80 7.67
C LEU A 342 43.56 -3.64 8.43
N PRO A 343 44.54 -2.94 7.82
CA PRO A 343 45.79 -2.56 8.49
C PRO A 343 45.53 -1.82 9.79
N ALA A 344 46.42 -2.00 10.78
CA ALA A 344 46.26 -1.45 12.14
C ALA A 344 45.98 0.07 12.15
N GLU A 345 46.66 0.82 11.27
CA GLU A 345 46.51 2.26 11.12
C GLU A 345 45.11 2.71 10.63
N MET A 346 44.39 1.86 9.89
CA MET A 346 43.06 2.18 9.36
C MET A 346 41.93 1.77 10.31
N ARG A 347 42.20 0.91 11.30
CA ARG A 347 41.16 0.33 12.17
C ARG A 347 40.31 1.37 12.91
N PRO A 348 40.86 2.47 13.47
CA PRO A 348 40.04 3.48 14.15
C PRO A 348 39.03 4.15 13.20
N MET A 349 39.46 4.48 11.99
CA MET A 349 38.59 5.04 10.96
C MET A 349 37.54 4.03 10.51
N ALA A 350 37.95 2.79 10.29
CA ALA A 350 37.03 1.73 9.91
C ALA A 350 35.96 1.49 10.98
N GLN A 351 36.33 1.47 12.26
CA GLN A 351 35.39 1.34 13.37
C GLN A 351 34.36 2.47 13.37
N SER A 352 34.79 3.73 13.23
CA SER A 352 33.89 4.89 13.17
C SER A 352 32.92 4.82 11.98
N ILE A 353 33.42 4.48 10.78
CA ILE A 353 32.56 4.36 9.58
C ILE A 353 31.58 3.18 9.74
N CYS A 354 32.05 2.02 10.23
CA CYS A 354 31.21 0.84 10.47
C CYS A 354 30.15 1.10 11.53
N GLU A 355 30.47 1.83 12.61
CA GLU A 355 29.52 2.18 13.66
C GLU A 355 28.36 3.06 13.14
N SER A 356 28.65 3.96 12.18
CA SER A 356 27.63 4.77 11.51
C SER A 356 26.59 3.95 10.74
N PHE A 357 26.96 2.74 10.29
CA PHE A 357 26.06 1.78 9.66
C PHE A 357 25.38 0.89 10.70
N GLN A 358 26.16 0.34 11.64
CA GLN A 358 25.67 -0.66 12.60
C GLN A 358 24.60 -0.10 13.53
N THR A 359 24.73 1.15 13.96
CA THR A 359 23.78 1.80 14.88
C THR A 359 22.36 1.86 14.28
N PRO A 360 22.13 2.47 13.11
CA PRO A 360 20.82 2.46 12.47
C PRO A 360 20.38 1.06 11.99
N ALA A 361 21.32 0.21 11.55
CA ALA A 361 21.01 -1.15 11.11
C ALA A 361 20.42 -2.01 12.24
N ARG A 362 20.97 -1.95 13.47
CA ARG A 362 20.42 -2.66 14.64
C ARG A 362 18.98 -2.26 14.92
N ARG A 363 18.66 -0.96 14.87
CA ARG A 363 17.28 -0.48 15.06
C ARG A 363 16.31 -1.00 14.00
N LEU A 364 16.76 -1.10 12.76
CA LEU A 364 15.97 -1.72 11.69
C LEU A 364 15.77 -3.23 11.94
N MET A 365 16.75 -3.93 12.52
CA MET A 365 16.58 -5.32 12.95
C MET A 365 15.57 -5.46 14.08
N ASP A 366 15.64 -4.58 15.09
CA ASP A 366 14.70 -4.55 16.23
C ASP A 366 13.25 -4.38 15.73
N LEU A 367 13.07 -3.62 14.64
CA LEU A 367 11.77 -3.43 13.96
C LEU A 367 11.37 -4.60 13.04
N GLY A 368 12.16 -5.68 12.98
CA GLY A 368 11.86 -6.87 12.19
C GLY A 368 12.07 -6.70 10.69
N LEU A 369 13.05 -5.89 10.27
CA LEU A 369 13.42 -5.67 8.86
C LEU A 369 14.72 -6.38 8.45
N SER A 370 15.19 -7.34 9.25
CA SER A 370 16.46 -8.06 9.04
C SER A 370 16.54 -8.81 7.71
N TYR A 371 15.41 -9.27 7.17
CA TYR A 371 15.33 -10.06 5.93
C TYR A 371 15.42 -9.22 4.65
N LEU A 372 15.34 -7.89 4.74
CA LEU A 372 15.39 -7.01 3.57
C LEU A 372 16.83 -6.76 3.12
N SER A 373 17.07 -6.83 1.81
CA SER A 373 18.33 -6.40 1.19
C SER A 373 18.32 -4.90 0.89
N LEU A 374 19.50 -4.27 0.81
CA LEU A 374 19.59 -2.84 0.54
C LEU A 374 19.20 -2.46 -0.91
N ASP A 375 19.32 -3.41 -1.84
CA ASP A 375 18.93 -3.21 -3.25
C ASP A 375 17.43 -3.45 -3.51
N ARG A 376 16.67 -3.95 -2.51
CA ARG A 376 15.23 -4.14 -2.60
C ARG A 376 14.55 -2.83 -2.97
N ALA A 377 13.77 -2.83 -4.06
CA ALA A 377 13.08 -1.64 -4.54
C ALA A 377 12.06 -1.13 -3.51
N ALA A 378 12.06 0.17 -3.22
CA ALA A 378 11.18 0.76 -2.21
C ALA A 378 9.69 0.65 -2.58
N SER A 379 9.37 0.53 -3.87
CA SER A 379 8.02 0.30 -4.39
C SER A 379 7.48 -1.10 -4.07
N THR A 380 8.37 -2.06 -3.79
CA THR A 380 7.99 -3.46 -3.47
C THR A 380 7.87 -3.70 -1.96
N LEU A 381 8.13 -2.68 -1.15
CA LEU A 381 7.96 -2.74 0.30
C LEU A 381 6.47 -2.55 0.63
N SER A 382 5.97 -3.42 1.49
CA SER A 382 4.67 -3.27 2.15
C SER A 382 4.58 -1.92 2.87
N THR A 383 3.34 -1.49 3.14
CA THR A 383 3.08 -0.26 3.90
C THR A 383 3.76 -0.29 5.27
N GLY A 384 3.66 -1.40 6.01
CA GLY A 384 4.30 -1.56 7.32
C GLY A 384 5.84 -1.61 7.26
N GLU A 385 6.45 -2.18 6.22
CA GLU A 385 7.91 -2.09 6.03
C GLU A 385 8.37 -0.65 5.77
N ARG A 386 7.64 0.11 4.94
CA ARG A 386 7.95 1.52 4.66
C ARG A 386 7.80 2.39 5.90
N GLN A 387 6.77 2.17 6.70
CA GLN A 387 6.53 2.90 7.94
C GLN A 387 7.65 2.64 8.96
N ARG A 388 8.02 1.37 9.17
CA ARG A 388 9.14 1.00 10.05
C ARG A 388 10.48 1.57 9.57
N MET A 389 10.71 1.58 8.26
CA MET A 389 11.88 2.22 7.66
C MET A 389 11.93 3.72 7.99
N GLN A 390 10.81 4.44 7.88
CA GLN A 390 10.74 5.86 8.25
C GLN A 390 10.93 6.08 9.75
N LEU A 391 10.35 5.23 10.59
CA LEU A 391 10.48 5.29 12.04
C LEU A 391 11.95 5.13 12.47
N ALA A 392 12.67 4.13 11.93
CA ALA A 392 14.10 3.96 12.21
C ALA A 392 14.92 5.20 11.82
N ARG A 393 14.57 5.84 10.70
CA ARG A 393 15.21 7.08 10.24
C ARG A 393 14.94 8.25 11.19
N ALA A 394 13.74 8.34 11.75
CA ALA A 394 13.35 9.39 12.69
C ALA A 394 14.19 9.36 13.98
N VAL A 395 14.45 8.16 14.54
CA VAL A 395 15.28 7.96 15.74
C VAL A 395 16.74 8.32 15.50
N ARG A 396 17.25 8.06 14.28
CA ARG A 396 18.67 8.26 13.95
C ARG A 396 19.16 9.68 14.20
N ASN A 397 18.31 10.68 14.01
CA ASN A 397 18.73 12.07 14.07
C ASN A 397 18.92 12.60 15.51
N ARG A 398 18.58 11.83 16.56
CA ARG A 398 18.71 12.20 17.99
C ARG A 398 18.30 13.64 18.29
N THR A 399 17.20 14.08 17.68
CA THR A 399 16.64 15.42 17.93
C THR A 399 15.98 15.46 19.30
N THR A 400 15.88 16.64 19.90
CA THR A 400 15.28 16.85 21.23
C THR A 400 14.18 17.91 21.16
N GLY A 401 13.13 17.80 21.98
CA GLY A 401 12.05 18.79 22.04
C GLY A 401 11.09 18.75 20.83
N VAL A 402 11.01 17.61 20.15
CA VAL A 402 10.09 17.39 19.01
C VAL A 402 8.84 16.63 19.47
N LEU A 403 7.70 16.89 18.83
CA LEU A 403 6.49 16.07 18.95
C LEU A 403 6.43 15.08 17.78
N TYR A 404 6.63 13.80 18.04
CA TYR A 404 6.45 12.74 17.05
C TYR A 404 5.01 12.27 17.07
N VAL A 405 4.29 12.45 15.95
CA VAL A 405 2.92 11.96 15.78
C VAL A 405 2.96 10.68 14.95
N LEU A 406 2.76 9.53 15.61
CA LEU A 406 2.76 8.21 15.00
C LEU A 406 1.32 7.79 14.68
N ASP A 407 1.01 7.61 13.41
CA ASP A 407 -0.32 7.24 12.95
C ASP A 407 -0.37 5.74 12.63
N GLU A 408 -0.96 4.97 13.55
CA GLU A 408 -1.11 3.50 13.52
C GLU A 408 0.19 2.75 13.15
N PRO A 409 1.27 2.88 13.93
CA PRO A 409 2.53 2.18 13.69
C PRO A 409 2.48 0.67 13.94
N SER A 410 1.42 0.15 14.58
CA SER A 410 1.21 -1.28 14.80
C SER A 410 0.76 -2.05 13.54
N ILE A 411 0.37 -1.35 12.47
CA ILE A 411 -0.24 -1.99 11.29
C ILE A 411 0.66 -3.06 10.66
N GLY A 412 0.08 -4.23 10.43
CA GLY A 412 0.75 -5.35 9.75
C GLY A 412 1.97 -5.88 10.52
N LEU A 413 2.12 -5.50 11.80
CA LEU A 413 3.18 -6.02 12.65
C LEU A 413 2.73 -7.30 13.33
N HIS A 414 3.54 -8.34 13.17
CA HIS A 414 3.44 -9.51 14.03
C HIS A 414 3.72 -9.09 15.50
N PRO A 415 3.01 -9.63 16.50
CA PRO A 415 3.19 -9.28 17.91
C PRO A 415 4.64 -9.28 18.42
N ALA A 416 5.48 -10.19 17.89
CA ALA A 416 6.91 -10.24 18.19
C ALA A 416 7.68 -8.93 17.86
N ASN A 417 7.23 -8.18 16.86
CA ASN A 417 7.88 -6.93 16.41
C ASN A 417 7.37 -5.69 17.17
N ILE A 418 6.26 -5.79 17.91
CA ILE A 418 5.72 -4.69 18.74
C ILE A 418 6.71 -4.30 19.83
N VAL A 419 7.51 -5.25 20.32
CA VAL A 419 8.57 -5.01 21.31
C VAL A 419 9.60 -4.02 20.77
N GLY A 420 10.06 -4.20 19.53
CA GLY A 420 11.02 -3.30 18.88
C GLY A 420 10.45 -1.90 18.65
N LEU A 421 9.18 -1.80 18.23
CA LEU A 421 8.48 -0.52 18.10
C LEU A 421 8.40 0.22 19.44
N THR A 422 8.10 -0.51 20.52
CA THR A 422 8.06 0.04 21.88
C THR A 422 9.41 0.60 22.30
N GLY A 423 10.50 -0.14 22.07
CA GLY A 423 11.85 0.32 22.35
C GLY A 423 12.21 1.61 21.61
N VAL A 424 11.79 1.72 20.34
CA VAL A 424 11.98 2.96 19.55
C VAL A 424 11.23 4.15 20.14
N MET A 425 9.96 3.98 20.55
CA MET A 425 9.21 5.08 21.18
C MET A 425 9.86 5.52 22.51
N GLN A 426 10.36 4.56 23.29
CA GLN A 426 11.07 4.83 24.53
C GLN A 426 12.38 5.59 24.29
N ASP A 427 13.15 5.21 23.26
CA ASP A 427 14.36 5.93 22.84
C ASP A 427 14.04 7.41 22.49
N LEU A 428 12.96 7.65 21.72
CA LEU A 428 12.53 9.01 21.37
C LEU A 428 12.22 9.85 22.63
N VAL A 429 11.51 9.28 23.60
CA VAL A 429 11.22 9.96 24.87
C VAL A 429 12.47 10.18 25.70
N ALA A 430 13.38 9.20 25.75
CA ALA A 430 14.66 9.30 26.46
C ALA A 430 15.55 10.42 25.89
N ASP A 431 15.50 10.67 24.58
CA ASP A 431 16.14 11.80 23.91
C ASP A 431 15.45 13.16 24.22
N GLY A 432 14.40 13.19 25.04
CA GLY A 432 13.69 14.42 25.43
C GLY A 432 12.63 14.86 24.43
N ASN A 433 12.00 13.92 23.72
CA ASN A 433 10.89 14.18 22.83
C ASN A 433 9.56 13.76 23.43
N SER A 434 8.46 14.20 22.81
CA SER A 434 7.10 13.74 23.12
C SER A 434 6.61 12.84 21.99
N VAL A 435 5.98 11.71 22.32
CA VAL A 435 5.43 10.78 21.33
C VAL A 435 3.91 10.76 21.48
N LEU A 436 3.21 11.11 20.41
CA LEU A 436 1.76 10.98 20.29
C LEU A 436 1.46 9.83 19.34
N LEU A 437 0.80 8.80 19.85
CA LEU A 437 0.51 7.57 19.13
C LEU A 437 -0.99 7.47 18.86
N VAL A 438 -1.43 7.41 17.62
CA VAL A 438 -2.80 7.00 17.27
C VAL A 438 -2.77 5.51 16.99
N ASP A 439 -3.48 4.71 17.77
CA ASP A 439 -3.50 3.27 17.54
C ASP A 439 -4.78 2.62 18.11
N HIS A 440 -4.95 1.36 17.74
CA HIS A 440 -6.06 0.50 18.13
C HIS A 440 -5.57 -0.78 18.82
N ASP A 441 -4.30 -1.15 18.62
CA ASP A 441 -3.71 -2.34 19.19
C ASP A 441 -3.54 -2.21 20.71
N THR A 442 -4.07 -3.18 21.44
CA THR A 442 -4.06 -3.12 22.92
C THR A 442 -2.67 -3.39 23.51
N GLN A 443 -1.76 -4.03 22.78
CA GLN A 443 -0.40 -4.29 23.24
C GLN A 443 0.44 -3.01 23.20
N ILE A 444 0.29 -2.19 22.15
CA ILE A 444 0.98 -0.90 22.04
C ILE A 444 0.36 0.17 22.94
N LEU A 445 -0.98 0.24 23.01
CA LEU A 445 -1.67 1.22 23.86
C LEU A 445 -1.38 1.03 25.36
N ARG A 446 -1.08 -0.20 25.79
CA ARG A 446 -0.62 -0.49 27.16
C ARG A 446 0.73 0.13 27.51
N GLN A 447 1.54 0.50 26.51
CA GLN A 447 2.84 1.15 26.70
C GLN A 447 2.72 2.67 26.87
N ALA A 448 1.54 3.25 26.64
CA ALA A 448 1.34 4.67 26.79
C ALA A 448 1.33 5.09 28.28
N ASP A 449 1.97 6.22 28.58
CA ASP A 449 1.92 6.83 29.92
C ASP A 449 0.58 7.53 30.18
N TRP A 450 -0.08 7.96 29.10
CA TRP A 450 -1.36 8.65 29.12
C TRP A 450 -2.18 8.26 27.89
N LEU A 451 -3.49 8.15 28.04
CA LEU A 451 -4.42 7.83 26.98
C LEU A 451 -5.50 8.89 26.88
N VAL A 452 -5.89 9.21 25.65
CA VAL A 452 -7.06 10.01 25.30
C VAL A 452 -7.95 9.16 24.41
N GLU A 453 -9.14 8.84 24.87
CA GLU A 453 -10.09 8.04 24.10
C GLU A 453 -11.16 8.94 23.47
N MET A 454 -11.26 8.85 22.15
CA MET A 454 -12.21 9.56 21.31
C MET A 454 -13.45 8.71 21.04
N GLY A 455 -14.64 9.31 21.10
CA GLY A 455 -15.90 8.61 20.86
C GLY A 455 -17.13 9.50 21.08
N PRO A 456 -18.27 8.95 21.52
CA PRO A 456 -18.53 7.51 21.72
C PRO A 456 -18.79 6.75 20.40
N GLY A 457 -19.19 7.43 19.33
CA GLY A 457 -19.41 6.81 18.03
C GLY A 457 -18.38 7.22 16.97
N ALA A 458 -18.67 6.83 15.74
CA ALA A 458 -17.97 7.27 14.55
C ALA A 458 -18.72 8.44 13.88
N GLY A 459 -18.04 9.21 13.01
CA GLY A 459 -18.67 10.28 12.23
C GLY A 459 -19.35 11.33 13.11
N ALA A 460 -20.62 11.63 12.84
CA ALA A 460 -21.43 12.58 13.62
C ALA A 460 -21.66 12.13 15.08
N GLY A 461 -21.57 10.83 15.37
CA GLY A 461 -21.65 10.28 16.72
C GLY A 461 -20.35 10.39 17.53
N GLY A 462 -19.24 10.76 16.89
CA GLY A 462 -17.93 10.91 17.51
C GLY A 462 -17.61 12.34 17.96
N GLY A 463 -16.31 12.65 17.93
CA GLY A 463 -15.79 14.00 18.10
C GLY A 463 -15.65 14.48 19.53
N GLN A 464 -15.79 13.60 20.53
CA GLN A 464 -15.70 13.93 21.94
C GLN A 464 -14.63 13.07 22.62
N VAL A 465 -14.00 13.61 23.65
CA VAL A 465 -13.15 12.84 24.57
C VAL A 465 -14.08 12.15 25.57
N ILE A 466 -14.10 10.82 25.56
CA ILE A 466 -14.97 10.01 26.44
C ILE A 466 -14.25 9.55 27.71
N ALA A 467 -12.94 9.40 27.64
CA ALA A 467 -12.06 9.07 28.75
C ALA A 467 -10.66 9.64 28.49
N GLU A 468 -9.99 10.12 29.54
CA GLU A 468 -8.58 10.47 29.52
C GLU A 468 -7.96 10.08 30.86
N GLY A 469 -6.68 9.68 30.87
CA GLY A 469 -6.02 9.20 32.08
C GLY A 469 -4.82 8.31 31.81
N THR A 470 -4.26 7.74 32.87
CA THR A 470 -3.32 6.63 32.74
C THR A 470 -4.03 5.38 32.22
N VAL A 471 -3.28 4.38 31.73
CA VAL A 471 -3.86 3.10 31.28
C VAL A 471 -4.74 2.46 32.36
N ALA A 472 -4.32 2.54 33.63
CA ALA A 472 -5.08 2.02 34.77
C ALA A 472 -6.42 2.76 34.96
N ASP A 473 -6.44 4.08 34.77
CA ASP A 473 -7.66 4.90 34.85
C ASP A 473 -8.64 4.52 33.74
N ILE A 474 -8.14 4.36 32.50
CA ILE A 474 -8.96 3.97 31.35
C ILE A 474 -9.57 2.57 31.54
N GLN A 475 -8.82 1.60 32.07
CA GLN A 475 -9.32 0.25 32.35
C GLN A 475 -10.47 0.21 33.37
N GLN A 476 -10.54 1.20 34.26
CA GLN A 476 -11.57 1.31 35.29
C GLN A 476 -12.72 2.23 34.87
N ASN A 477 -12.55 3.02 33.81
CA ASN A 477 -13.54 3.99 33.37
C ASN A 477 -14.72 3.30 32.66
N PRO A 478 -15.95 3.38 33.18
CA PRO A 478 -17.11 2.71 32.60
C PRO A 478 -17.57 3.33 31.26
N ARG A 479 -17.13 4.55 30.95
CA ARG A 479 -17.39 5.19 29.65
C ARG A 479 -16.40 4.75 28.57
N SER A 480 -15.27 4.16 28.97
CA SER A 480 -14.23 3.71 28.05
C SER A 480 -14.70 2.49 27.28
N GLN A 481 -14.53 2.53 25.96
CA GLN A 481 -14.82 1.42 25.07
C GLN A 481 -13.60 0.53 24.86
N ILE A 482 -12.39 1.11 24.88
CA ILE A 482 -11.12 0.37 24.80
C ILE A 482 -10.71 -0.23 26.15
N GLY A 483 -11.13 0.36 27.27
CA GLY A 483 -10.79 -0.05 28.64
C GLY A 483 -11.00 -1.54 28.94
N PRO A 484 -12.16 -2.14 28.58
CA PRO A 484 -12.38 -3.57 28.74
C PRO A 484 -11.39 -4.45 27.98
N PHE A 485 -10.94 -4.03 26.79
CA PHE A 485 -9.94 -4.75 25.98
C PHE A 485 -8.53 -4.60 26.57
N LEU A 486 -8.17 -3.38 27.01
CA LEU A 486 -6.91 -3.14 27.73
C LEU A 486 -6.82 -4.00 29.00
N ALA A 487 -7.93 -4.17 29.71
CA ALA A 487 -8.04 -4.99 30.92
C ALA A 487 -8.12 -6.49 30.65
N GLY A 488 -8.24 -6.93 29.38
CA GLY A 488 -8.43 -8.34 29.02
C GLY A 488 -9.77 -8.93 29.48
N ARG A 489 -10.77 -8.08 29.73
CA ARG A 489 -12.12 -8.49 30.19
C ARG A 489 -13.13 -8.59 29.06
N ALA A 490 -12.85 -8.01 27.89
CA ALA A 490 -13.72 -8.06 26.74
C ALA A 490 -13.74 -9.47 26.13
N ASP A 491 -14.92 -10.00 25.87
CA ASP A 491 -15.08 -11.27 25.17
C ASP A 491 -15.35 -11.01 23.68
N VAL A 492 -14.46 -11.53 22.83
CA VAL A 492 -14.56 -11.48 21.38
C VAL A 492 -14.49 -12.93 20.91
N ARG A 493 -15.61 -13.67 21.03
CA ARG A 493 -15.66 -15.10 20.68
C ARG A 493 -16.73 -15.39 19.64
N ARG A 494 -16.30 -16.10 18.60
CA ARG A 494 -17.11 -16.83 17.63
C ARG A 494 -17.46 -18.19 18.22
N LYS A 495 -18.52 -18.83 17.72
CA LYS A 495 -18.85 -20.21 18.09
C LYS A 495 -17.76 -21.15 17.53
N PRO A 496 -16.98 -21.85 18.37
CA PRO A 496 -15.90 -22.71 17.90
C PRO A 496 -16.46 -23.97 17.22
N VAL A 497 -15.72 -24.47 16.24
CA VAL A 497 -15.97 -25.77 15.62
C VAL A 497 -15.09 -26.82 16.29
N PRO A 498 -15.63 -27.99 16.70
CA PRO A 498 -14.83 -29.07 17.27
C PRO A 498 -13.75 -29.55 16.27
N PRO A 499 -12.53 -29.90 16.73
CA PRO A 499 -11.46 -30.38 15.85
C PRO A 499 -11.87 -31.54 14.93
N ASP A 500 -12.67 -32.48 15.44
CA ASP A 500 -13.13 -33.65 14.69
C ASP A 500 -14.10 -33.29 13.55
N ALA A 501 -14.78 -32.14 13.66
CA ALA A 501 -15.75 -31.66 12.69
C ALA A 501 -15.14 -30.74 11.60
N LEU A 502 -13.84 -30.45 11.67
CA LEU A 502 -13.19 -29.45 10.81
C LEU A 502 -13.35 -29.77 9.32
N PHE A 503 -13.13 -31.03 8.93
CA PHE A 503 -13.11 -31.47 7.53
C PHE A 503 -14.38 -32.21 7.06
N GLU A 504 -15.46 -32.20 7.85
CA GLU A 504 -16.73 -32.89 7.51
C GLU A 504 -17.32 -32.45 6.16
N LYS A 505 -17.16 -31.15 5.81
CA LYS A 505 -17.64 -30.57 4.55
C LYS A 505 -16.66 -30.76 3.37
N GLY A 506 -15.58 -31.52 3.57
CA GLY A 506 -14.50 -31.71 2.61
C GLY A 506 -13.33 -30.76 2.82
N ALA A 507 -12.35 -30.83 1.92
CA ALA A 507 -11.12 -30.03 1.96
C ALA A 507 -10.80 -29.44 0.59
N VAL A 508 -10.09 -28.32 0.58
CA VAL A 508 -9.35 -27.81 -0.58
C VAL A 508 -7.87 -28.12 -0.35
N ALA A 509 -7.27 -28.91 -1.23
CA ALA A 509 -5.86 -29.29 -1.16
C ALA A 509 -5.05 -28.59 -2.27
N LEU A 510 -3.92 -28.00 -1.89
CA LEU A 510 -3.02 -27.28 -2.78
C LEU A 510 -1.60 -27.82 -2.59
N SER A 511 -0.96 -28.22 -3.69
CA SER A 511 0.45 -28.60 -3.75
C SER A 511 1.22 -27.63 -4.64
N THR A 512 2.31 -27.07 -4.13
CA THR A 512 3.15 -26.10 -4.86
C THR A 512 4.60 -26.56 -4.96
N GLY A 513 5.26 -26.15 -6.04
CA GLY A 513 6.71 -26.03 -6.12
C GLY A 513 7.21 -24.76 -5.42
N PRO A 514 8.53 -24.51 -5.47
CA PRO A 514 9.10 -23.32 -4.86
C PRO A 514 8.73 -22.05 -5.66
N ILE A 515 8.44 -20.96 -4.95
CA ILE A 515 8.19 -19.63 -5.53
C ILE A 515 8.73 -18.55 -4.59
N HIS A 516 9.51 -17.61 -5.11
CA HIS A 516 10.24 -16.60 -4.31
C HIS A 516 11.04 -17.26 -3.17
N THR A 517 10.70 -16.94 -1.92
CA THR A 517 11.28 -17.54 -0.70
C THR A 517 10.45 -18.70 -0.16
N VAL A 518 9.26 -18.96 -0.73
CA VAL A 518 8.36 -20.05 -0.33
C VAL A 518 8.89 -21.37 -0.88
N ARG A 519 9.15 -22.31 0.02
CA ARG A 519 9.55 -23.68 -0.29
C ARG A 519 8.33 -24.46 -0.81
N PRO A 520 8.50 -25.66 -1.40
CA PRO A 520 7.34 -26.48 -1.77
C PRO A 520 6.39 -26.68 -0.59
N LEU A 521 5.10 -26.42 -0.79
CA LEU A 521 4.07 -26.52 0.24
C LEU A 521 3.03 -27.58 -0.13
N GLU A 522 2.55 -28.27 0.90
CA GLU A 522 1.36 -29.11 0.86
C GLU A 522 0.37 -28.52 1.87
N VAL A 523 -0.74 -28.00 1.38
CA VAL A 523 -1.72 -27.27 2.20
C VAL A 523 -3.10 -27.91 2.05
N ARG A 524 -3.79 -28.06 3.18
CA ARG A 524 -5.19 -28.52 3.22
C ARG A 524 -6.04 -27.53 4.02
N LEU A 525 -7.08 -27.00 3.38
CA LEU A 525 -8.02 -26.04 3.94
C LEU A 525 -9.38 -26.71 4.19
N PRO A 526 -9.97 -26.63 5.38
CA PRO A 526 -11.31 -27.15 5.64
C PRO A 526 -12.39 -26.31 4.95
N LYS A 527 -13.29 -26.95 4.20
CA LYS A 527 -14.39 -26.27 3.51
C LYS A 527 -15.45 -25.75 4.48
N GLY A 528 -16.00 -24.56 4.21
CA GLY A 528 -17.09 -23.97 4.99
C GLY A 528 -16.70 -23.57 6.41
N ARG A 529 -15.40 -23.32 6.64
CA ARG A 529 -14.79 -22.94 7.92
C ARG A 529 -13.98 -21.65 7.77
N LEU A 530 -13.65 -21.02 8.91
CA LEU A 530 -12.73 -19.89 8.98
C LEU A 530 -11.30 -20.39 9.15
N THR A 531 -10.48 -20.27 8.09
CA THR A 531 -9.05 -20.56 8.13
C THR A 531 -8.23 -19.27 8.21
N VAL A 532 -7.33 -19.17 9.18
CA VAL A 532 -6.42 -18.03 9.32
C VAL A 532 -5.00 -18.44 8.93
N VAL A 533 -4.38 -17.68 8.03
CA VAL A 533 -2.99 -17.82 7.61
C VAL A 533 -2.17 -16.78 8.37
N THR A 534 -1.25 -17.22 9.22
CA THR A 534 -0.48 -16.36 10.11
C THR A 534 1.02 -16.63 10.02
N GLY A 535 1.81 -15.92 10.82
CA GLY A 535 3.27 -16.02 10.85
C GLY A 535 3.99 -14.69 10.61
N VAL A 536 5.28 -14.60 10.85
CA VAL A 536 6.05 -13.33 10.83
C VAL A 536 6.02 -12.61 9.46
N SER A 537 6.31 -11.30 9.44
CA SER A 537 6.43 -10.54 8.19
C SER A 537 7.48 -11.18 7.25
N GLY A 538 7.17 -11.30 5.97
CA GLY A 538 8.05 -11.94 4.99
C GLY A 538 8.10 -13.48 5.06
N SER A 539 7.28 -14.14 5.88
CA SER A 539 7.27 -15.62 5.98
C SER A 539 6.69 -16.34 4.76
N GLY A 540 6.01 -15.64 3.86
CA GLY A 540 5.43 -16.21 2.63
C GLY A 540 3.91 -16.30 2.57
N LYS A 541 3.18 -15.76 3.56
CA LYS A 541 1.70 -15.80 3.63
C LYS A 541 1.02 -15.32 2.35
N THR A 542 1.37 -14.11 1.92
CA THR A 542 0.85 -13.48 0.70
C THR A 542 1.15 -14.31 -0.54
N THR A 543 2.37 -14.83 -0.67
CA THR A 543 2.75 -15.68 -1.81
C THR A 543 1.99 -17.01 -1.82
N MET A 544 1.75 -17.62 -0.64
CA MET A 544 0.97 -18.85 -0.53
C MET A 544 -0.49 -18.63 -0.93
N VAL A 545 -1.12 -17.55 -0.45
CA VAL A 545 -2.54 -17.31 -0.67
C VAL A 545 -2.80 -16.55 -1.99
N LEU A 546 -2.22 -15.36 -2.15
CA LEU A 546 -2.53 -14.46 -3.26
C LEU A 546 -1.81 -14.81 -4.56
N GLU A 547 -0.61 -15.38 -4.51
CA GLU A 547 0.16 -15.76 -5.70
C GLU A 547 0.05 -17.26 -6.05
N SER A 548 -0.50 -18.09 -5.17
CA SER A 548 -0.67 -19.52 -5.41
C SER A 548 -2.14 -19.97 -5.35
N LEU A 549 -2.80 -19.87 -4.20
CA LEU A 549 -4.18 -20.35 -4.05
C LEU A 549 -5.18 -19.60 -4.95
N VAL A 550 -5.18 -18.26 -4.90
CA VAL A 550 -6.10 -17.41 -5.70
C VAL A 550 -5.99 -17.69 -7.20
N PRO A 551 -4.80 -17.58 -7.84
CA PRO A 551 -4.69 -17.82 -9.27
C PRO A 551 -4.92 -19.30 -9.65
N ALA A 552 -4.61 -20.26 -8.76
CA ALA A 552 -4.90 -21.67 -9.03
C ALA A 552 -6.41 -21.95 -9.10
N VAL A 553 -7.19 -21.42 -8.14
CA VAL A 553 -8.65 -21.61 -8.13
C VAL A 553 -9.31 -20.83 -9.27
N GLN A 554 -8.81 -19.63 -9.61
CA GLN A 554 -9.28 -18.88 -10.78
C GLN A 554 -9.01 -19.62 -12.09
N ALA A 555 -7.82 -20.21 -12.26
CA ALA A 555 -7.48 -20.98 -13.45
C ALA A 555 -8.37 -22.23 -13.57
N MET A 556 -8.58 -22.95 -12.46
CA MET A 556 -9.50 -24.09 -12.40
C MET A 556 -10.93 -23.69 -12.80
N ALA A 557 -11.45 -22.60 -12.24
CA ALA A 557 -12.80 -22.11 -12.56
C ALA A 557 -12.96 -21.67 -14.01
N ALA A 558 -11.89 -21.14 -14.63
CA ALA A 558 -11.87 -20.71 -16.02
C ALA A 558 -11.54 -21.84 -17.02
N GLY A 559 -11.19 -23.05 -16.55
CA GLY A 559 -10.67 -24.13 -17.40
C GLY A 559 -9.30 -23.83 -18.03
N ALA A 560 -8.52 -22.93 -17.42
CA ALA A 560 -7.19 -22.52 -17.85
C ALA A 560 -6.09 -23.38 -17.19
N PRO A 561 -4.87 -23.44 -17.77
CA PRO A 561 -3.75 -24.13 -17.13
C PRO A 561 -3.40 -23.51 -15.77
N LEU A 562 -3.05 -24.37 -14.80
CA LEU A 562 -2.60 -23.93 -13.49
C LEU A 562 -1.32 -23.08 -13.60
N PRO A 563 -1.08 -22.15 -12.66
CA PRO A 563 0.18 -21.42 -12.58
C PRO A 563 1.37 -22.38 -12.54
N GLY A 564 2.48 -22.03 -13.20
CA GLY A 564 3.60 -22.96 -13.40
C GLY A 564 4.25 -23.52 -12.12
N HIS A 565 4.13 -22.81 -11.00
CA HIS A 565 4.61 -23.29 -9.70
C HIS A 565 3.58 -24.14 -8.95
N VAL A 566 2.32 -24.21 -9.38
CA VAL A 566 1.28 -25.02 -8.74
C VAL A 566 1.28 -26.41 -9.36
N ARG A 567 1.56 -27.43 -8.54
CA ARG A 567 1.68 -28.82 -8.98
C ARG A 567 0.31 -29.50 -9.09
N ALA A 568 -0.54 -29.28 -8.09
CA ALA A 568 -1.88 -29.84 -8.04
C ALA A 568 -2.80 -28.95 -7.20
N LEU A 569 -4.06 -28.89 -7.61
CA LEU A 569 -5.16 -28.29 -6.85
C LEU A 569 -6.33 -29.27 -6.88
N ASP A 570 -6.82 -29.66 -5.70
CA ASP A 570 -8.05 -30.44 -5.54
C ASP A 570 -9.04 -29.62 -4.70
N ALA A 571 -10.09 -29.10 -5.35
CA ALA A 571 -11.07 -28.20 -4.74
C ALA A 571 -12.50 -28.62 -5.10
N PRO A 572 -12.96 -29.80 -4.64
CA PRO A 572 -14.23 -30.38 -5.08
C PRO A 572 -15.40 -29.47 -4.69
N GLY A 573 -16.24 -29.12 -5.67
CA GLY A 573 -17.42 -28.30 -5.48
C GLY A 573 -17.15 -26.81 -5.25
N ILE A 574 -15.92 -26.33 -5.48
CA ILE A 574 -15.60 -24.89 -5.52
C ILE A 574 -15.64 -24.42 -6.97
N ALA A 575 -16.43 -23.37 -7.24
CA ALA A 575 -16.57 -22.79 -8.58
C ALA A 575 -15.96 -21.38 -8.67
N GLN A 576 -15.72 -20.71 -7.55
CA GLN A 576 -15.25 -19.33 -7.54
C GLN A 576 -14.40 -19.01 -6.31
N ILE A 577 -13.49 -18.05 -6.48
CA ILE A 577 -12.70 -17.45 -5.40
C ILE A 577 -12.79 -15.93 -5.51
N LYS A 578 -12.96 -15.26 -4.37
CA LYS A 578 -13.14 -13.81 -4.27
C LYS A 578 -12.08 -13.23 -3.35
N LEU A 579 -11.22 -12.38 -3.91
CA LEU A 579 -10.21 -11.65 -3.16
C LEU A 579 -10.79 -10.32 -2.66
N ILE A 580 -10.68 -10.11 -1.35
CA ILE A 580 -11.07 -8.90 -0.64
C ILE A 580 -9.82 -8.33 0.04
N ASP A 581 -9.16 -7.43 -0.67
CA ASP A 581 -7.89 -6.80 -0.27
C ASP A 581 -8.07 -5.33 0.15
N ALA A 582 -7.06 -4.79 0.84
CA ALA A 582 -7.04 -3.39 1.28
C ALA A 582 -6.75 -2.39 0.14
N SER A 583 -6.63 -2.86 -1.10
CA SER A 583 -6.41 -1.98 -2.25
C SER A 583 -7.55 -0.95 -2.36
N PRO A 584 -7.24 0.33 -2.63
CA PRO A 584 -8.28 1.33 -2.82
C PRO A 584 -9.26 0.86 -3.89
N ILE A 585 -10.56 0.94 -3.60
CA ILE A 585 -11.63 0.58 -4.54
C ILE A 585 -11.47 1.32 -5.88
N GLY A 586 -10.96 2.55 -5.83
CA GLY A 586 -10.52 3.28 -6.99
C GLY A 586 -9.79 4.56 -6.58
N ILE A 587 -8.90 5.03 -7.44
CA ILE A 587 -8.19 6.32 -7.33
C ILE A 587 -9.12 7.48 -7.77
N ASN A 588 -10.29 7.16 -8.31
CA ASN A 588 -11.20 8.16 -8.87
C ASN A 588 -12.02 8.83 -7.76
N VAL A 589 -11.72 10.09 -7.47
CA VAL A 589 -12.43 11.02 -6.57
C VAL A 589 -13.95 11.09 -6.85
N ARG A 590 -14.39 10.70 -8.06
CA ARG A 590 -15.80 10.60 -8.45
C ARG A 590 -16.53 9.36 -7.93
N SER A 591 -15.80 8.35 -7.49
CA SER A 591 -16.38 7.17 -6.86
C SER A 591 -16.67 7.48 -5.40
N THR A 592 -17.92 7.27 -5.00
CA THR A 592 -18.41 7.44 -3.62
C THR A 592 -19.03 6.16 -3.07
N VAL A 593 -19.21 6.09 -1.75
CA VAL A 593 -19.91 5.00 -1.06
C VAL A 593 -21.25 4.68 -1.74
N ALA A 594 -22.05 5.71 -2.05
CA ALA A 594 -23.35 5.51 -2.68
C ALA A 594 -23.26 5.02 -4.13
N THR A 595 -22.28 5.47 -4.93
CA THR A 595 -22.12 4.94 -6.29
C THR A 595 -21.64 3.51 -6.30
N TYR A 596 -20.72 3.16 -5.40
CA TYR A 596 -20.17 1.81 -5.34
C TYR A 596 -21.22 0.79 -4.86
N ALA A 597 -21.98 1.14 -3.81
CA ALA A 597 -23.09 0.32 -3.34
C ALA A 597 -24.31 0.33 -4.29
N GLY A 598 -24.23 1.04 -5.42
CA GLY A 598 -25.34 1.20 -6.37
C GLY A 598 -26.53 2.00 -5.83
N VAL A 599 -26.43 2.57 -4.63
CA VAL A 599 -27.48 3.38 -4.00
C VAL A 599 -27.78 4.64 -4.81
N HIS A 600 -26.73 5.29 -5.34
CA HIS A 600 -26.86 6.53 -6.10
C HIS A 600 -27.76 6.40 -7.32
N ASP A 601 -27.61 5.32 -8.09
CA ASP A 601 -28.43 5.08 -9.29
C ASP A 601 -29.93 4.98 -8.99
N GLU A 602 -30.28 4.35 -7.87
CA GLU A 602 -31.67 4.23 -7.43
C GLU A 602 -32.20 5.56 -6.90
N LEU A 603 -31.38 6.30 -6.13
CA LEU A 603 -31.72 7.65 -5.69
C LEU A 603 -31.98 8.58 -6.88
N ARG A 604 -31.13 8.58 -7.91
CA ARG A 604 -31.33 9.39 -9.13
C ARG A 604 -32.66 9.09 -9.81
N LYS A 605 -33.03 7.80 -9.92
CA LYS A 605 -34.33 7.38 -10.50
C LYS A 605 -35.51 7.85 -9.65
N LEU A 606 -35.40 7.79 -8.33
CA LEU A 606 -36.45 8.23 -7.40
C LEU A 606 -36.63 9.75 -7.42
N TYR A 607 -35.54 10.51 -7.34
CA TYR A 607 -35.59 11.98 -7.36
C TYR A 607 -36.10 12.53 -8.69
N ALA A 608 -35.79 11.90 -9.83
CA ALA A 608 -36.34 12.27 -11.12
C ALA A 608 -37.87 12.08 -11.24
N ARG A 609 -38.49 11.29 -10.36
CA ARG A 609 -39.94 11.07 -10.31
C ARG A 609 -40.68 12.05 -9.40
N THR A 610 -39.96 12.91 -8.67
CA THR A 610 -40.57 13.91 -7.76
C THR A 610 -41.34 14.98 -8.54
N PRO A 611 -42.37 15.62 -7.93
CA PRO A 611 -43.10 16.73 -8.55
C PRO A 611 -42.17 17.88 -8.97
N ASP A 612 -41.24 18.26 -8.09
CA ASP A 612 -40.25 19.33 -8.33
C ASP A 612 -39.38 19.03 -9.56
N ALA A 613 -38.91 17.79 -9.69
CA ALA A 613 -38.10 17.37 -10.83
C ALA A 613 -38.90 17.40 -12.14
N ARG A 614 -40.16 16.95 -12.13
CA ARG A 614 -41.04 16.97 -13.30
C ARG A 614 -41.34 18.39 -13.76
N GLN A 615 -41.61 19.31 -12.83
CA GLN A 615 -41.85 20.72 -13.14
C GLN A 615 -40.63 21.40 -13.79
N ARG A 616 -39.42 21.01 -13.39
CA ARG A 616 -38.15 21.53 -13.93
C ARG A 616 -37.59 20.74 -15.11
N GLY A 617 -38.32 19.75 -15.62
CA GLY A 617 -37.90 18.89 -16.73
C GLY A 617 -36.64 18.05 -16.42
N CYS A 618 -36.36 17.76 -15.16
CA CYS A 618 -35.19 16.99 -14.75
C CYS A 618 -35.38 15.48 -14.97
N LYS A 619 -34.39 14.83 -15.60
CA LYS A 619 -34.33 13.37 -15.78
C LYS A 619 -33.31 12.75 -14.83
N ALA A 620 -33.31 11.42 -14.68
CA ALA A 620 -32.36 10.73 -13.80
C ALA A 620 -30.88 11.00 -14.14
N GLY A 621 -30.57 11.23 -15.43
CA GLY A 621 -29.22 11.64 -15.86
C GLY A 621 -28.77 12.98 -15.29
N ASP A 622 -29.69 13.91 -15.03
CA ASP A 622 -29.38 15.25 -14.55
C ASP A 622 -28.82 15.26 -13.12
N PHE A 623 -29.23 14.27 -12.30
CA PHE A 623 -28.79 14.09 -10.92
C PHE A 623 -27.44 13.34 -10.81
N SER A 624 -26.81 12.99 -11.92
CA SER A 624 -25.44 12.47 -11.94
C SER A 624 -24.46 13.61 -11.66
N TYR A 625 -23.68 13.54 -10.59
CA TYR A 625 -22.59 14.51 -10.40
C TYR A 625 -21.42 14.27 -11.37
N ASN A 626 -21.36 13.12 -12.06
CA ASN A 626 -20.30 12.80 -13.04
C ASN A 626 -20.54 13.43 -14.42
N THR A 627 -21.80 13.47 -14.84
CA THR A 627 -22.19 13.79 -16.22
C THR A 627 -23.44 14.65 -16.32
N GLY A 628 -24.20 14.79 -15.23
CA GLY A 628 -25.48 15.49 -15.20
C GLY A 628 -25.32 17.01 -15.13
N ARG A 629 -26.41 17.71 -15.47
CA ARG A 629 -26.46 19.18 -15.48
C ARG A 629 -26.58 19.81 -14.09
N LEU A 630 -26.95 19.05 -13.06
CA LEU A 630 -27.08 19.55 -11.69
C LEU A 630 -25.77 19.48 -10.89
N ARG A 631 -24.67 19.05 -11.50
CA ARG A 631 -23.35 18.98 -10.84
C ARG A 631 -22.77 20.38 -10.64
N CYS A 632 -21.92 20.53 -9.63
CA CYS A 632 -21.23 21.79 -9.38
C CYS A 632 -20.25 22.11 -10.54
N PRO A 633 -20.32 23.31 -11.15
CA PRO A 633 -19.45 23.68 -12.27
C PRO A 633 -18.01 24.00 -11.85
N VAL A 634 -17.78 24.35 -10.58
CA VAL A 634 -16.44 24.78 -10.09
C VAL A 634 -15.52 23.59 -9.87
N CYS A 635 -16.01 22.53 -9.23
CA CYS A 635 -15.24 21.30 -9.01
C CYS A 635 -15.55 20.22 -10.06
N ASP A 636 -16.39 20.52 -11.07
CA ASP A 636 -16.90 19.57 -12.06
C ASP A 636 -17.41 18.26 -11.41
N GLY A 637 -18.15 18.40 -10.30
CA GLY A 637 -18.74 17.29 -9.54
C GLY A 637 -17.78 16.48 -8.65
N THR A 638 -16.51 16.88 -8.50
CA THR A 638 -15.57 16.19 -7.60
C THR A 638 -15.78 16.54 -6.13
N GLY A 639 -16.34 17.70 -5.80
CA GLY A 639 -16.59 18.12 -4.41
C GLY A 639 -15.36 18.70 -3.70
N SER A 640 -14.15 18.37 -4.15
CA SER A 640 -12.87 18.89 -3.67
C SER A 640 -12.12 19.67 -4.77
N ILE A 641 -11.06 20.39 -4.39
CA ILE A 641 -10.10 21.03 -5.27
C ILE A 641 -8.71 20.65 -4.78
N SER A 642 -7.89 20.05 -5.66
CA SER A 642 -6.48 19.77 -5.36
C SER A 642 -5.62 20.99 -5.66
N LEU A 643 -4.79 21.37 -4.69
CA LEU A 643 -3.82 22.45 -4.79
C LEU A 643 -2.42 21.85 -4.82
N ASP A 644 -1.70 22.05 -5.93
CA ASP A 644 -0.27 21.71 -6.05
C ASP A 644 0.53 22.65 -5.13
N VAL A 645 1.22 22.06 -4.15
CA VAL A 645 2.06 22.79 -3.19
C VAL A 645 3.50 22.36 -3.35
N GLN A 646 4.38 23.30 -3.73
CA GLN A 646 5.81 23.01 -3.77
C GLN A 646 6.33 22.65 -2.36
N PHE A 647 7.08 21.56 -2.26
CA PHE A 647 7.74 21.03 -1.05
C PHE A 647 6.83 20.38 0.00
N LEU A 648 5.52 20.33 -0.22
CA LEU A 648 4.55 19.58 0.60
C LEU A 648 3.74 18.64 -0.30
N PRO A 649 3.10 17.59 0.26
CA PRO A 649 2.11 16.83 -0.49
C PRO A 649 0.97 17.74 -0.98
N ASP A 650 0.38 17.40 -2.14
CA ASP A 650 -0.82 18.09 -2.65
C ASP A 650 -1.90 18.16 -1.58
N VAL A 651 -2.49 19.34 -1.41
CA VAL A 651 -3.53 19.57 -0.40
C VAL A 651 -4.87 19.62 -1.09
N GLU A 652 -5.77 18.71 -0.71
CA GLU A 652 -7.16 18.76 -1.12
C GLU A 652 -7.99 19.61 -0.16
N ILE A 653 -8.74 20.56 -0.70
CA ILE A 653 -9.68 21.38 0.05
C ILE A 653 -11.12 21.13 -0.42
N PRO A 654 -12.13 21.20 0.47
CA PRO A 654 -13.53 21.19 0.05
C PRO A 654 -13.80 22.33 -0.94
N CYS A 655 -14.53 22.06 -2.02
CA CYS A 655 -14.85 23.06 -3.03
C CYS A 655 -15.61 24.23 -2.39
N PRO A 656 -15.15 25.48 -2.53
CA PRO A 656 -15.78 26.63 -1.86
C PRO A 656 -17.19 26.94 -2.39
N ALA A 657 -17.51 26.51 -3.61
CA ALA A 657 -18.80 26.76 -4.25
C ALA A 657 -19.90 25.82 -3.76
N CYS A 658 -19.64 24.51 -3.71
CA CYS A 658 -20.61 23.50 -3.30
C CYS A 658 -20.40 22.98 -1.88
N ARG A 659 -19.30 23.37 -1.21
CA ARG A 659 -18.89 22.94 0.13
C ARG A 659 -18.83 21.41 0.26
N GLY A 660 -18.27 20.73 -0.74
CA GLY A 660 -18.17 19.27 -0.75
C GLY A 660 -19.38 18.54 -1.33
N SER A 661 -20.55 19.18 -1.47
CA SER A 661 -21.79 18.48 -1.88
C SER A 661 -21.79 17.94 -3.31
N ARG A 662 -20.80 18.29 -4.16
CA ARG A 662 -20.70 17.93 -5.60
C ARG A 662 -21.80 18.47 -6.51
N TYR A 663 -22.85 19.06 -5.95
CA TYR A 663 -24.00 19.55 -6.69
C TYR A 663 -24.06 21.08 -6.74
N ASP A 664 -24.72 21.59 -7.77
CA ASP A 664 -25.10 22.99 -7.84
C ASP A 664 -26.31 23.30 -6.94
N ARG A 665 -26.49 24.57 -6.56
CA ARG A 665 -27.61 25.01 -5.70
C ARG A 665 -28.98 24.65 -6.26
N ALA A 666 -29.13 24.54 -7.59
CA ALA A 666 -30.36 24.09 -8.22
C ALA A 666 -30.81 22.69 -7.76
N ALA A 667 -29.86 21.79 -7.43
CA ALA A 667 -30.15 20.44 -6.97
C ALA A 667 -30.83 20.44 -5.58
N CYS A 668 -30.47 21.37 -4.69
CA CYS A 668 -31.04 21.47 -3.34
C CYS A 668 -32.52 21.87 -3.34
N GLN A 669 -33.01 22.43 -4.45
CA GLN A 669 -34.41 22.84 -4.60
C GLN A 669 -35.34 21.69 -5.00
N ILE A 670 -34.80 20.51 -5.34
CA ILE A 670 -35.59 19.34 -5.72
C ILE A 670 -35.62 18.40 -4.52
N ARG A 671 -36.81 18.24 -3.91
CA ARG A 671 -36.94 17.49 -2.67
C ARG A 671 -37.81 16.24 -2.84
N HIS A 672 -37.43 15.19 -2.12
CA HIS A 672 -38.21 13.97 -1.97
C HIS A 672 -38.84 13.95 -0.59
N ARG A 673 -40.12 13.57 -0.50
CA ARG A 673 -40.85 13.45 0.76
C ARG A 673 -41.12 11.98 1.07
N ASN A 674 -40.63 11.50 2.21
CA ASN A 674 -40.88 10.13 2.66
C ASN A 674 -42.28 10.00 3.30
N LYS A 675 -42.71 8.76 3.57
CA LYS A 675 -44.00 8.50 4.25
C LYS A 675 -44.11 9.09 5.66
N ALA A 676 -42.99 9.32 6.34
CA ALA A 676 -42.96 9.98 7.66
C ALA A 676 -43.14 11.51 7.58
N GLY A 677 -43.30 12.06 6.37
CA GLY A 677 -43.54 13.48 6.13
C GLY A 677 -42.27 14.34 6.07
N GLN A 678 -41.09 13.74 6.29
CA GLN A 678 -39.79 14.41 6.18
C GLN A 678 -39.46 14.68 4.71
N SER A 679 -38.78 15.80 4.43
CA SER A 679 -38.44 16.25 3.08
C SER A 679 -36.95 16.53 2.98
N CYS A 680 -36.27 15.90 2.03
CA CYS A 680 -34.83 15.98 1.84
C CYS A 680 -34.47 16.11 0.36
N SER A 681 -33.53 16.98 0.03
CA SER A 681 -32.94 17.04 -1.31
C SER A 681 -31.88 15.94 -1.50
N LEU A 682 -31.51 15.64 -2.75
CA LEU A 682 -30.48 14.64 -3.02
C LEU A 682 -29.12 15.05 -2.44
N PRO A 683 -28.64 16.31 -2.57
CA PRO A 683 -27.39 16.73 -1.94
C PRO A 683 -27.40 16.56 -0.42
N GLU A 684 -28.50 16.93 0.25
CA GLU A 684 -28.65 16.74 1.71
C GLU A 684 -28.62 15.25 2.09
N LEU A 685 -29.28 14.38 1.31
CA LEU A 685 -29.27 12.94 1.59
C LEU A 685 -27.87 12.33 1.34
N MET A 686 -27.14 12.82 0.34
CA MET A 686 -25.78 12.39 0.06
C MET A 686 -24.78 12.81 1.16
N ASP A 687 -25.09 13.85 1.92
CA ASP A 687 -24.30 14.33 3.06
C ASP A 687 -24.60 13.58 4.37
N MET A 688 -25.67 12.78 4.40
CA MET A 688 -26.04 11.97 5.56
C MET A 688 -25.15 10.72 5.67
N ASP A 689 -24.89 10.32 6.92
CA ASP A 689 -24.36 8.99 7.21
C ASP A 689 -25.38 7.89 6.86
N VAL A 690 -24.88 6.67 6.61
CA VAL A 690 -25.69 5.51 6.24
C VAL A 690 -26.79 5.24 7.28
N HIS A 691 -26.53 5.43 8.57
CA HIS A 691 -27.49 5.22 9.65
C HIS A 691 -28.69 6.18 9.53
N THR A 692 -28.41 7.47 9.39
CA THR A 692 -29.42 8.54 9.23
C THR A 692 -30.17 8.39 7.90
N ALA A 693 -29.44 8.07 6.82
CA ALA A 693 -30.04 7.83 5.52
C ALA A 693 -30.96 6.60 5.53
N LEU A 694 -30.61 5.53 6.26
CA LEU A 694 -31.42 4.32 6.38
C LEU A 694 -32.79 4.64 7.02
N ASP A 695 -32.81 5.50 8.04
CA ASP A 695 -34.05 5.94 8.69
C ASP A 695 -34.93 6.77 7.76
N PHE A 696 -34.33 7.67 6.97
CA PHE A 696 -35.06 8.44 5.97
C PHE A 696 -35.62 7.55 4.84
N CYS A 697 -34.86 6.52 4.42
CA CYS A 697 -35.15 5.66 3.28
C CYS A 697 -35.97 4.41 3.61
N ARG A 698 -36.55 4.26 4.81
CA ARG A 698 -37.29 3.05 5.25
C ARG A 698 -38.34 2.53 4.26
N ASP A 699 -39.00 3.42 3.54
CA ASP A 699 -40.04 3.12 2.56
C ASP A 699 -39.54 2.94 1.11
N MET A 700 -38.25 3.19 0.86
CA MET A 700 -37.62 3.08 -0.46
C MET A 700 -37.16 1.63 -0.72
N LYS A 701 -38.05 0.82 -1.32
CA LYS A 701 -37.83 -0.64 -1.54
C LYS A 701 -36.52 -1.01 -2.25
N THR A 702 -35.98 -0.14 -3.12
CA THR A 702 -34.73 -0.42 -3.86
C THR A 702 -33.47 0.11 -3.16
N VAL A 703 -33.62 1.05 -2.22
CA VAL A 703 -32.51 1.72 -1.53
C VAL A 703 -32.28 1.13 -0.14
N TYR A 704 -33.36 0.91 0.62
CA TYR A 704 -33.28 0.43 2.00
C TYR A 704 -32.47 -0.86 2.17
N PRO A 705 -32.67 -1.93 1.35
CA PRO A 705 -31.89 -3.16 1.52
C PRO A 705 -30.38 -2.94 1.33
N ARG A 706 -29.99 -2.05 0.41
CA ARG A 706 -28.58 -1.74 0.14
C ARG A 706 -27.94 -0.97 1.30
N LEU A 707 -28.65 0.01 1.85
CA LEU A 707 -28.21 0.73 3.05
C LEU A 707 -28.14 -0.19 4.28
N LYS A 708 -29.07 -1.14 4.40
CA LYS A 708 -29.09 -2.11 5.50
C LYS A 708 -27.86 -3.01 5.46
N VAL A 709 -27.47 -3.49 4.29
CA VAL A 709 -26.23 -4.25 4.10
C VAL A 709 -25.00 -3.44 4.52
N LEU A 710 -24.91 -2.15 4.14
CA LEU A 710 -23.81 -1.29 4.58
C LEU A 710 -23.78 -1.13 6.11
N GLN A 711 -24.95 -0.97 6.75
CA GLN A 711 -25.05 -0.91 8.21
C GLN A 711 -24.59 -2.20 8.88
N ASP A 712 -25.03 -3.36 8.36
CA ASP A 712 -24.70 -4.68 8.92
C ASP A 712 -23.22 -5.02 8.75
N LEU A 713 -22.56 -4.44 7.75
CA LEU A 713 -21.11 -4.48 7.57
C LEU A 713 -20.35 -3.49 8.47
N GLY A 714 -21.05 -2.75 9.35
CA GLY A 714 -20.44 -1.78 10.25
C GLY A 714 -20.04 -0.46 9.59
N LEU A 715 -20.54 -0.17 8.38
CA LEU A 715 -20.28 1.08 7.63
C LEU A 715 -21.35 2.15 7.85
N GLY A 716 -22.11 2.03 8.95
CA GLY A 716 -23.25 2.90 9.25
C GLY A 716 -22.90 4.39 9.42
N TYR A 717 -21.64 4.71 9.72
CA TYR A 717 -21.17 6.08 9.98
C TYR A 717 -20.63 6.80 8.74
N LEU A 718 -20.35 6.07 7.66
CA LEU A 718 -19.83 6.68 6.44
C LEU A 718 -20.92 7.53 5.79
N THR A 719 -20.52 8.67 5.23
CA THR A 719 -21.47 9.50 4.46
C THR A 719 -21.66 8.92 3.07
N LEU A 720 -22.86 9.06 2.50
CA LEU A 720 -23.17 8.51 1.17
C LEU A 720 -22.30 9.12 0.06
N GLY A 721 -21.93 10.40 0.21
CA GLY A 721 -21.10 11.17 -0.71
C GLY A 721 -19.59 11.08 -0.44
N GLU A 722 -19.18 10.31 0.56
CA GLU A 722 -17.78 10.09 0.91
C GLU A 722 -17.02 9.43 -0.24
N GLU A 723 -15.80 9.90 -0.47
CA GLU A 723 -14.95 9.47 -1.58
C GLU A 723 -14.37 8.10 -1.31
N THR A 724 -14.44 7.17 -2.27
CA THR A 724 -13.82 5.86 -2.07
C THR A 724 -12.29 5.91 -1.87
N PRO A 725 -11.54 6.88 -2.45
CA PRO A 725 -10.14 7.10 -2.06
C PRO A 725 -9.90 7.50 -0.60
N SER A 726 -10.84 8.19 0.05
CA SER A 726 -10.67 8.67 1.43
C SER A 726 -10.96 7.60 2.48
N LEU A 727 -11.55 6.47 2.09
CA LEU A 727 -11.87 5.36 2.98
C LEU A 727 -10.61 4.68 3.52
N SER A 728 -10.68 4.24 4.78
CA SER A 728 -9.66 3.37 5.36
C SER A 728 -9.60 2.02 4.63
N GLY A 729 -8.49 1.29 4.77
CA GLY A 729 -8.33 -0.02 4.14
C GLY A 729 -9.46 -1.00 4.53
N GLY A 730 -9.78 -1.06 5.83
CA GLY A 730 -10.87 -1.88 6.33
C GLY A 730 -12.27 -1.40 5.91
N GLU A 731 -12.50 -0.09 5.78
CA GLU A 731 -13.76 0.43 5.19
C GLU A 731 -13.91 0.01 3.72
N ALA A 732 -12.86 0.17 2.93
CA ALA A 732 -12.85 -0.21 1.52
C ALA A 732 -13.10 -1.73 1.34
N GLN A 733 -12.46 -2.57 2.13
CA GLN A 733 -12.71 -4.02 2.12
C GLN A 733 -14.16 -4.36 2.47
N ARG A 734 -14.70 -3.80 3.55
CA ARG A 734 -16.10 -4.04 3.95
C ARG A 734 -17.05 -3.54 2.88
N LEU A 735 -16.76 -2.42 2.23
CA LEU A 735 -17.58 -1.91 1.13
C LEU A 735 -17.57 -2.85 -0.09
N LYS A 736 -16.42 -3.49 -0.40
CA LYS A 736 -16.33 -4.55 -1.44
C LYS A 736 -17.22 -5.75 -1.15
N LEU A 737 -17.49 -6.06 0.14
CA LEU A 737 -18.40 -7.15 0.53
C LEU A 737 -19.87 -6.83 0.30
N ALA A 738 -20.25 -5.55 0.20
CA ALA A 738 -21.65 -5.15 0.17
C ALA A 738 -22.44 -5.78 -1.00
N SER A 739 -21.80 -6.04 -2.13
CA SER A 739 -22.44 -6.71 -3.28
C SER A 739 -22.58 -8.23 -3.13
N GLU A 740 -21.91 -8.82 -2.14
CA GLU A 740 -21.79 -10.28 -1.96
C GLU A 740 -22.69 -10.84 -0.86
N MET A 741 -23.21 -9.97 0.00
CA MET A 741 -24.09 -10.34 1.10
C MET A 741 -25.47 -10.79 0.59
N GLY A 742 -26.00 -11.90 1.13
CA GLY A 742 -27.37 -12.37 0.91
C GLY A 742 -27.58 -13.39 -0.22
N ARG A 743 -26.52 -14.07 -0.68
CA ARG A 743 -26.59 -15.23 -1.61
C ARG A 743 -26.06 -16.48 -0.93
N ALA A 744 -26.47 -17.67 -1.38
CA ALA A 744 -25.80 -18.92 -1.00
C ALA A 744 -24.38 -18.94 -1.58
N GLN A 745 -23.40 -19.44 -0.82
CA GLN A 745 -21.97 -19.32 -1.15
C GLN A 745 -21.22 -20.65 -0.94
N ASP A 746 -21.90 -21.80 -1.02
CA ASP A 746 -21.31 -23.14 -0.80
C ASP A 746 -20.16 -23.48 -1.76
N ASP A 747 -20.12 -22.83 -2.92
CA ASP A 747 -19.13 -23.02 -3.99
C ASP A 747 -18.02 -21.95 -4.00
N ALA A 748 -17.98 -21.07 -2.99
CA ALA A 748 -17.13 -19.89 -2.97
C ALA A 748 -16.06 -19.94 -1.87
N ILE A 749 -14.84 -19.51 -2.22
CA ILE A 749 -13.78 -19.17 -1.28
C ILE A 749 -13.67 -17.64 -1.19
N PHE A 750 -13.78 -17.08 0.00
CA PHE A 750 -13.48 -15.67 0.27
C PHE A 750 -12.09 -15.56 0.88
N VAL A 751 -11.22 -14.79 0.24
CA VAL A 751 -9.87 -14.50 0.71
C VAL A 751 -9.81 -13.07 1.21
N PHE A 752 -9.44 -12.89 2.47
CA PHE A 752 -9.21 -11.58 3.08
C PHE A 752 -7.74 -11.38 3.35
N ASP A 753 -7.20 -10.25 2.91
CA ASP A 753 -5.82 -9.87 3.15
C ASP A 753 -5.75 -8.81 4.25
N GLU A 754 -5.30 -9.20 5.44
CA GLU A 754 -5.15 -8.37 6.64
C GLU A 754 -6.37 -7.46 6.92
N PRO A 755 -7.58 -8.03 7.09
CA PRO A 755 -8.80 -7.25 7.21
C PRO A 755 -8.99 -6.48 8.51
N THR A 756 -8.14 -6.72 9.52
CA THR A 756 -8.16 -5.97 10.78
C THR A 756 -7.29 -4.72 10.76
N ILE A 757 -6.57 -4.44 9.67
CA ILE A 757 -5.73 -3.24 9.56
C ILE A 757 -6.52 -1.98 9.93
N GLY A 758 -6.04 -1.28 10.96
CA GLY A 758 -6.61 -0.02 11.43
C GLY A 758 -8.01 -0.14 12.04
N LEU A 759 -8.45 -1.35 12.42
CA LEU A 759 -9.74 -1.56 13.07
C LEU A 759 -9.62 -1.50 14.59
N HIS A 760 -10.58 -0.83 15.22
CA HIS A 760 -10.76 -0.93 16.67
C HIS A 760 -11.21 -2.36 17.05
N PRO A 761 -10.88 -2.89 18.24
CA PRO A 761 -11.31 -4.23 18.66
C PRO A 761 -12.83 -4.46 18.60
N LEU A 762 -13.65 -3.43 18.81
CA LEU A 762 -15.11 -3.48 18.60
C LEU A 762 -15.50 -3.67 17.12
N ASP A 763 -14.74 -3.08 16.21
CA ASP A 763 -14.92 -3.24 14.76
C ASP A 763 -14.42 -4.62 14.31
N VAL A 764 -13.33 -5.14 14.91
CA VAL A 764 -12.89 -6.54 14.72
C VAL A 764 -13.98 -7.52 15.13
N ARG A 765 -14.65 -7.28 16.26
CA ARG A 765 -15.82 -8.09 16.67
C ARG A 765 -16.94 -8.07 15.64
N THR A 766 -17.20 -6.91 15.04
CA THR A 766 -18.20 -6.77 13.95
C THR A 766 -17.78 -7.58 12.73
N LEU A 767 -16.50 -7.49 12.34
CA LEU A 767 -15.92 -8.25 11.23
C LEU A 767 -15.98 -9.77 11.45
N LEU A 768 -15.72 -10.25 12.67
CA LEU A 768 -15.90 -11.67 13.01
C LEU A 768 -17.36 -12.12 12.84
N GLY A 769 -18.34 -11.25 13.12
CA GLY A 769 -19.75 -11.50 12.82
C GLY A 769 -20.03 -11.62 11.31
N VAL A 770 -19.33 -10.84 10.49
CA VAL A 770 -19.40 -10.96 9.02
C VAL A 770 -18.81 -12.29 8.57
N PHE A 771 -17.66 -12.71 9.09
CA PHE A 771 -17.07 -14.02 8.77
C PHE A 771 -17.99 -15.17 9.18
N GLN A 772 -18.60 -15.08 10.37
CA GLN A 772 -19.61 -16.06 10.80
C GLN A 772 -20.76 -16.15 9.80
N THR A 773 -21.31 -15.00 9.41
CA THR A 773 -22.42 -14.93 8.44
C THR A 773 -22.06 -15.54 7.08
N LEU A 774 -20.82 -15.34 6.61
CA LEU A 774 -20.33 -15.97 5.37
C LEU A 774 -20.24 -17.49 5.53
N THR A 775 -19.64 -17.97 6.64
CA THR A 775 -19.52 -19.41 6.90
C THR A 775 -20.87 -20.11 7.10
N ASP A 776 -21.86 -19.40 7.68
CA ASP A 776 -23.22 -19.92 7.86
C ASP A 776 -23.97 -20.08 6.53
N HIS A 777 -23.66 -19.24 5.54
CA HIS A 777 -24.13 -19.38 4.16
C HIS A 777 -23.30 -20.35 3.30
N GLY A 778 -22.40 -21.12 3.93
CA GLY A 778 -21.63 -22.17 3.27
C GLY A 778 -20.26 -21.78 2.74
N ALA A 779 -19.90 -20.49 2.79
CA ALA A 779 -18.63 -20.00 2.26
C ALA A 779 -17.42 -20.57 3.01
N THR A 780 -16.34 -20.82 2.28
CA THR A 780 -15.01 -21.06 2.88
C THR A 780 -14.31 -19.72 3.03
N VAL A 781 -13.87 -19.36 4.23
CA VAL A 781 -13.25 -18.06 4.51
C VAL A 781 -11.78 -18.29 4.84
N VAL A 782 -10.87 -17.68 4.07
CA VAL A 782 -9.42 -17.70 4.28
C VAL A 782 -8.97 -16.28 4.59
N VAL A 783 -8.30 -16.08 5.71
CA VAL A 783 -7.89 -14.75 6.19
C VAL A 783 -6.40 -14.74 6.44
N ILE A 784 -5.65 -13.80 5.86
CA ILE A 784 -4.26 -13.53 6.21
C ILE A 784 -4.26 -12.54 7.38
N GLU A 785 -3.72 -12.91 8.54
CA GLU A 785 -3.81 -12.04 9.74
C GLU A 785 -2.65 -12.15 10.74
N HIS A 786 -2.50 -11.07 11.50
CA HIS A 786 -1.63 -10.91 12.66
C HIS A 786 -2.40 -10.58 13.94
N ASP A 787 -3.66 -10.13 13.84
CA ASP A 787 -4.50 -9.83 14.97
C ASP A 787 -4.84 -11.08 15.79
N LEU A 788 -4.48 -11.05 17.08
CA LEU A 788 -4.64 -12.20 17.97
C LEU A 788 -6.11 -12.53 18.21
N ASP A 789 -7.02 -11.56 18.15
CA ASP A 789 -8.44 -11.82 18.34
C ASP A 789 -9.01 -12.58 17.14
N VAL A 790 -8.63 -12.24 15.90
CA VAL A 790 -9.01 -13.05 14.72
C VAL A 790 -8.38 -14.43 14.75
N ILE A 791 -7.08 -14.54 15.07
CA ILE A 791 -6.36 -15.82 15.11
C ILE A 791 -6.99 -16.76 16.15
N ARG A 792 -7.33 -16.26 17.34
CA ARG A 792 -8.02 -17.05 18.39
C ARG A 792 -9.41 -17.54 17.98
N ASN A 793 -10.06 -16.83 17.07
CA ASN A 793 -11.40 -17.17 16.57
C ASN A 793 -11.39 -18.04 15.31
N ALA A 794 -10.22 -18.40 14.81
CA ALA A 794 -10.07 -19.30 13.67
C ALA A 794 -10.55 -20.71 14.02
N ASP A 795 -11.21 -21.37 13.07
CA ASP A 795 -11.47 -22.81 13.17
C ASP A 795 -10.17 -23.60 12.86
N TYR A 796 -9.36 -23.06 11.95
CA TYR A 796 -8.13 -23.69 11.49
C TYR A 796 -7.06 -22.63 11.21
N ILE A 797 -5.81 -22.92 11.52
CA ILE A 797 -4.68 -22.02 11.32
C ILE A 797 -3.62 -22.69 10.44
N LEU A 798 -3.03 -21.91 9.55
CA LEU A 798 -1.80 -22.23 8.84
C LEU A 798 -0.73 -21.23 9.28
N ASP A 799 0.25 -21.68 10.07
CA ASP A 799 1.34 -20.83 10.57
C ASP A 799 2.58 -20.94 9.69
N MET A 800 3.00 -19.82 9.11
CA MET A 800 4.15 -19.72 8.21
C MET A 800 5.37 -19.12 8.90
N GLY A 801 6.55 -19.70 8.69
CA GLY A 801 7.77 -19.19 9.31
C GLY A 801 8.95 -20.14 9.10
N PRO A 802 9.85 -20.28 10.10
CA PRO A 802 9.88 -19.62 11.42
C PRO A 802 10.31 -18.14 11.35
N GLY A 803 11.03 -17.75 10.29
CA GLY A 803 11.48 -16.38 10.05
C GLY A 803 10.84 -15.75 8.81
N GLY A 804 11.33 -14.58 8.43
CA GLY A 804 11.02 -13.92 7.15
C GLY A 804 12.09 -14.20 6.09
N GLY A 805 11.76 -14.01 4.81
CA GLY A 805 12.73 -14.18 3.73
C GLY A 805 13.22 -15.63 3.62
N ALA A 806 14.54 -15.82 3.53
CA ALA A 806 15.16 -17.15 3.34
C ALA A 806 14.97 -18.11 4.53
N GLU A 807 14.79 -17.57 5.74
CA GLU A 807 14.48 -18.35 6.96
C GLU A 807 13.00 -18.74 7.06
N GLY A 808 12.16 -18.19 6.17
CA GLY A 808 10.73 -18.46 6.11
C GLY A 808 10.35 -19.49 5.05
N GLY A 809 9.12 -19.34 4.54
CA GLY A 809 8.64 -20.06 3.38
C GLY A 809 8.26 -21.51 3.64
N ARG A 810 8.15 -21.95 4.90
CA ARG A 810 7.63 -23.27 5.27
C ARG A 810 6.41 -23.14 6.18
N LEU A 811 5.57 -24.17 6.15
CA LEU A 811 4.50 -24.36 7.13
C LEU A 811 5.12 -24.88 8.43
N VAL A 812 5.07 -24.09 9.50
CA VAL A 812 5.64 -24.42 10.82
C VAL A 812 4.66 -25.27 11.62
N ALA A 813 3.38 -24.90 11.57
CA ALA A 813 2.31 -25.65 12.21
C ALA A 813 0.99 -25.45 11.45
N CYS A 814 0.09 -26.43 11.53
CA CYS A 814 -1.29 -26.30 11.08
C CYS A 814 -2.23 -27.07 12.01
N GLY A 815 -3.47 -26.59 12.15
CA GLY A 815 -4.44 -27.19 13.06
C GLY A 815 -5.38 -26.18 13.68
N ALA A 816 -6.15 -26.62 14.68
CA ALA A 816 -6.91 -25.74 15.55
C ALA A 816 -5.97 -24.81 16.37
N PRO A 817 -6.45 -23.68 16.92
CA PRO A 817 -5.63 -22.77 17.73
C PRO A 817 -4.81 -23.44 18.83
N GLU A 818 -5.35 -24.47 19.48
CA GLU A 818 -4.67 -25.25 20.52
C GLU A 818 -3.45 -26.01 19.99
N ALA A 819 -3.50 -26.49 18.75
CA ALA A 819 -2.39 -27.20 18.11
C ALA A 819 -1.23 -26.23 17.77
N ILE A 820 -1.55 -25.00 17.36
CA ILE A 820 -0.54 -23.96 17.11
C ILE A 820 0.15 -23.56 18.41
N ARG A 821 -0.63 -23.37 19.49
CA ARG A 821 -0.12 -23.06 20.82
C ARG A 821 0.81 -24.13 21.38
N ALA A 822 0.54 -25.40 21.07
CA ALA A 822 1.38 -26.52 21.50
C ALA A 822 2.69 -26.64 20.71
N CYS A 823 2.84 -25.96 19.56
CA CYS A 823 4.03 -26.05 18.71
C CYS A 823 5.15 -25.09 19.18
N PRO A 824 6.31 -25.59 19.64
CA PRO A 824 7.40 -24.74 20.15
C PRO A 824 8.10 -23.89 19.07
N GLU A 825 8.09 -24.38 17.82
CA GLU A 825 8.65 -23.68 16.66
C GLU A 825 7.74 -22.53 16.19
N SER A 826 6.45 -22.56 16.53
CA SER A 826 5.50 -21.51 16.14
C SER A 826 5.77 -20.23 16.92
N VAL A 827 6.14 -19.17 16.21
CA VAL A 827 6.27 -17.84 16.83
C VAL A 827 4.90 -17.34 17.27
N THR A 828 3.87 -17.55 16.44
CA THR A 828 2.49 -17.17 16.76
C THR A 828 1.94 -17.94 17.95
N GLY A 829 2.24 -19.24 18.07
CA GLY A 829 1.85 -20.09 19.20
C GLY A 829 2.31 -19.59 20.57
N ARG A 830 3.38 -18.79 20.64
CA ARG A 830 3.87 -18.17 21.90
C ARG A 830 2.97 -17.03 22.39
N PHE A 831 2.19 -16.42 21.51
CA PHE A 831 1.29 -15.30 21.81
C PHE A 831 -0.19 -15.72 21.90
N LEU A 832 -0.50 -16.96 21.50
CA LEU A 832 -1.79 -17.63 21.68
C LEU A 832 -1.89 -18.29 23.08
#